data_AF-A0AAD7NZQ1-F1
#
_entry.id   AF-A0AAD7NZQ1-F1
#
_cell.length_a   1.000
_cell.length_b   1.000
_cell.length_c   1.000
_cell.angle_alpha   90.00
_cell.angle_beta   90.00
_cell.angle_gamma   90.00
#
_symmetry.space_group_name_H-M   'P 1'
#
loop_
_entity.id
_entity.type
_entity.pdbx_description
1 polymer ?
#
loop_
_entity_poly.entity_id
_entity_poly.type
_entity_poly.pdbx_seq_one_letter_code
_entity_poly.pdbx_strand_id
1 'polypeptide(L)'
;MSHRSHSTKHALPANPSWVDFPRSDGDPRLWPTNTTREVDEEGCVNYMQPVDLDEPLSIKWRMGVGDAISVALQLDASNKQSYVLRGFPSGYRMFDHHKGKAEAPRHDVYLFGSDSRARFRSVPEFIPHAIWLMGDGNVPCKCKYCSKKPQREITSSMGGILRVSHSPSPSRPHRPKTEKVGKKEKGLGSGGRHLGSKGVYAGLKTVEPPHAFQLPQPGSHIQKNSIQLVERNNDLREAIRVPSDGGLPRWFRDGELVWCALENPIMGPGEIGIKFWPAIVDEVKLLIRPEPLPADSVTDDSPPWITHQSTAYKVQFLAISRSYLLPDTMVIPYQSYIAPNEVLHEMVQRPVDDWDFDPDKLSNFDPCPPTSSPPPTFVDTLTPFAVALQIASMLSTFWCLTDEWDAKLSLPQAPTRPIAPPSSLQSAIEAAGVNNASISSGPRPQIPPPQTRTVTQTRFQGIWWGGERLWADDLVRLKVPRNCLAPTGAPHIFAPSGPGPKSRALIDASNADPSEYGGTSRGVFMKLQTIFLVEGGNTGKRECRVSGMLYELADADWEDPNLPRNVESIPSSAALPPSSGQKEPPLPPPPTGYKFRPILATGQEAVMSLSLLSGRYYPRLLQHPLLKTCLSNIIPSDQNTMLQAAHLWALEGLFGGYKNCVDPSKYKAHREKMMTDATHGAMLALLDHVDDRRAQMDVDS
;
A
#
# COMPACT_ATOMS: atom_id res chain seq x y z
N MET A 1 4.66 -39.85 -13.89
CA MET A 1 5.44 -39.08 -14.91
C MET A 1 4.60 -37.89 -15.33
N SER A 2 5.08 -36.67 -15.13
CA SER A 2 4.39 -35.44 -15.57
C SER A 2 5.47 -34.46 -16.00
N HIS A 3 5.81 -34.51 -17.29
CA HIS A 3 6.59 -33.48 -17.95
C HIS A 3 5.80 -32.17 -17.82
N ARG A 4 6.37 -31.16 -17.15
CA ARG A 4 5.93 -29.78 -17.32
C ARG A 4 6.33 -29.38 -18.74
N SER A 5 5.43 -29.61 -19.69
CA SER A 5 5.50 -28.98 -21.00
C SER A 5 5.48 -27.47 -20.78
N HIS A 6 6.54 -26.78 -21.21
CA HIS A 6 6.48 -25.35 -21.48
C HIS A 6 5.36 -25.13 -22.50
N SER A 7 4.22 -24.63 -22.03
CA SER A 7 3.00 -24.32 -22.78
C SER A 7 2.99 -24.69 -24.27
N THR A 8 2.39 -25.83 -24.61
CA THR A 8 1.99 -26.22 -25.98
C THR A 8 0.90 -25.32 -26.61
N LYS A 9 0.73 -24.07 -26.13
CA LYS A 9 -0.42 -23.21 -26.46
C LYS A 9 -0.09 -21.96 -27.28
N HIS A 10 1.17 -21.75 -27.67
CA HIS A 10 1.55 -20.61 -28.52
C HIS A 10 1.84 -21.11 -29.94
N ALA A 11 0.94 -20.80 -30.86
CA ALA A 11 1.10 -21.01 -32.30
C ALA A 11 1.10 -19.64 -33.01
N LEU A 12 1.72 -19.59 -34.18
CA LEU A 12 1.65 -18.39 -35.02
C LEU A 12 0.19 -18.11 -35.41
N PRO A 13 -0.22 -16.83 -35.49
CA PRO A 13 -1.55 -16.48 -36.00
C PRO A 13 -1.67 -16.90 -37.47
N ALA A 14 -2.90 -17.11 -37.96
CA ALA A 14 -3.13 -17.63 -39.32
C ALA A 14 -2.54 -16.76 -40.44
N ASN A 15 -2.46 -15.44 -40.25
CA ASN A 15 -1.88 -14.48 -41.19
C ASN A 15 -1.05 -13.43 -40.42
N PRO A 16 0.22 -13.72 -40.04
CA PRO A 16 1.05 -12.79 -39.29
C PRO A 16 1.59 -11.67 -40.19
N SER A 17 1.59 -10.45 -39.66
CA SER A 17 2.39 -9.36 -40.22
C SER A 17 3.82 -9.50 -39.73
N TRP A 18 4.74 -9.84 -40.62
CA TRP A 18 6.14 -10.09 -40.25
C TRP A 18 6.90 -8.78 -40.01
N VAL A 19 7.62 -8.73 -38.89
CA VAL A 19 8.58 -7.66 -38.55
C VAL A 19 10.00 -8.21 -38.70
N ASP A 20 10.79 -7.53 -39.52
CA ASP A 20 12.20 -7.83 -39.77
C ASP A 20 13.08 -6.71 -39.20
N PHE A 21 14.21 -7.06 -38.59
CA PHE A 21 15.13 -6.07 -38.02
C PHE A 21 16.09 -5.53 -39.10
N PRO A 22 16.18 -4.20 -39.29
CA PRO A 22 17.09 -3.61 -40.27
C PRO A 22 18.57 -3.64 -39.83
N ARG A 23 18.84 -3.81 -38.54
CA ARG A 23 20.20 -3.92 -37.98
C ARG A 23 20.26 -4.93 -36.84
N SER A 24 21.48 -5.31 -36.49
CA SER A 24 21.74 -6.13 -35.30
C SER A 24 23.08 -5.76 -34.67
N ASP A 25 23.13 -5.83 -33.34
CA ASP A 25 24.36 -5.84 -32.51
C ASP A 25 24.66 -7.26 -32.01
N GLY A 26 24.20 -8.29 -32.73
CA GLY A 26 24.29 -9.69 -32.36
C GLY A 26 25.62 -10.34 -32.76
N ASP A 27 26.30 -10.99 -31.83
CA ASP A 27 27.50 -11.80 -32.06
C ASP A 27 27.30 -13.27 -31.60
N PRO A 28 27.32 -14.25 -32.53
CA PRO A 28 27.24 -15.67 -32.19
C PRO A 28 28.29 -16.19 -31.21
N ARG A 29 29.44 -15.52 -31.09
CA ARG A 29 30.50 -15.89 -30.13
C ARG A 29 30.07 -15.68 -28.68
N LEU A 30 29.02 -14.89 -28.44
CA LEU A 30 28.45 -14.65 -27.11
C LEU A 30 27.44 -15.72 -26.69
N TRP A 31 27.15 -16.69 -27.56
CA TRP A 31 26.28 -17.81 -27.22
C TRP A 31 26.94 -18.71 -26.16
N PRO A 32 26.14 -19.33 -25.28
CA PRO A 32 26.67 -20.27 -24.30
C PRO A 32 27.31 -21.48 -24.99
N THR A 33 28.43 -21.95 -24.45
CA THR A 33 29.14 -23.14 -24.96
C THR A 33 28.69 -24.43 -24.26
N ASN A 34 28.11 -24.34 -23.07
CA ASN A 34 27.61 -25.48 -22.30
C ASN A 34 26.26 -25.99 -22.84
N THR A 35 26.22 -26.41 -24.11
CA THR A 35 24.98 -26.84 -24.79
C THR A 35 24.71 -28.34 -24.71
N THR A 36 25.72 -29.12 -24.30
CA THR A 36 25.60 -30.57 -24.12
C THR A 36 25.02 -30.90 -22.75
N ARG A 37 24.04 -31.81 -22.71
CA ARG A 37 23.49 -32.34 -21.46
C ARG A 37 24.48 -33.32 -20.82
N GLU A 38 25.16 -32.89 -19.78
CA GLU A 38 26.02 -33.72 -18.93
C GLU A 38 25.42 -33.80 -17.52
N VAL A 39 25.47 -35.00 -16.93
CA VAL A 39 25.02 -35.26 -15.55
C VAL A 39 26.27 -35.35 -14.69
N ASP A 40 26.39 -34.49 -13.69
CA ASP A 40 27.51 -34.50 -12.75
C ASP A 40 27.42 -35.65 -11.74
N GLU A 41 28.48 -35.81 -10.92
CA GLU A 41 28.57 -36.84 -9.88
C GLU A 41 27.45 -36.76 -8.84
N GLU A 42 26.77 -35.63 -8.76
CA GLU A 42 25.68 -35.33 -7.82
C GLU A 42 24.29 -35.51 -8.47
N GLY A 43 24.24 -36.00 -9.71
CA GLY A 43 23.01 -36.23 -10.45
C GLY A 43 22.33 -34.94 -10.94
N CYS A 44 23.06 -33.83 -11.02
CA CYS A 44 22.58 -32.55 -11.51
C CYS A 44 23.04 -32.29 -12.96
N VAL A 45 22.28 -31.45 -13.66
CA VAL A 45 22.56 -30.97 -15.02
C VAL A 45 22.69 -29.45 -15.01
N ASN A 46 23.51 -28.93 -15.91
CA ASN A 46 23.69 -27.49 -16.12
C ASN A 46 24.05 -27.18 -17.59
N TYR A 47 23.05 -27.20 -18.46
CA TYR A 47 23.26 -27.00 -19.90
C TYR A 47 22.21 -26.07 -20.53
N MET A 48 22.56 -25.50 -21.67
CA MET A 48 21.77 -24.54 -22.44
C MET A 48 21.26 -25.21 -23.70
N GLN A 49 19.97 -25.53 -23.76
CA GLN A 49 19.35 -26.11 -24.94
C GLN A 49 18.96 -24.99 -25.91
N PRO A 50 19.44 -24.99 -27.18
CA PRO A 50 18.99 -24.03 -28.17
C PRO A 50 17.49 -24.22 -28.45
N VAL A 51 16.76 -23.12 -28.63
CA VAL A 51 15.32 -23.14 -28.92
C VAL A 51 15.09 -22.62 -30.33
N ASP A 52 14.48 -23.46 -31.18
CA ASP A 52 14.18 -23.13 -32.57
C ASP A 52 13.03 -22.12 -32.71
N LEU A 53 12.90 -21.51 -33.89
CA LEU A 53 11.93 -20.46 -34.14
C LEU A 53 10.47 -20.94 -34.12
N ASP A 54 10.24 -22.22 -34.39
CA ASP A 54 8.92 -22.86 -34.45
C ASP A 54 8.46 -23.42 -33.10
N GLU A 55 9.33 -23.39 -32.09
CA GLU A 55 8.99 -23.80 -30.72
C GLU A 55 8.02 -22.78 -30.08
N PRO A 56 6.97 -23.23 -29.34
CA PRO A 56 5.99 -22.34 -28.73
C PRO A 56 6.59 -21.22 -27.87
N LEU A 57 7.70 -21.52 -27.19
CA LEU A 57 8.42 -20.55 -26.37
C LEU A 57 9.01 -19.41 -27.21
N SER A 58 9.53 -19.73 -28.40
CA SER A 58 10.10 -18.76 -29.33
C SER A 58 9.01 -17.91 -29.95
N ILE A 59 7.91 -18.55 -30.36
CA ILE A 59 6.72 -17.89 -30.88
C ILE A 59 6.18 -16.86 -29.89
N LYS A 60 6.07 -17.21 -28.60
CA LYS A 60 5.63 -16.30 -27.53
C LYS A 60 6.49 -15.03 -27.46
N TRP A 61 7.81 -15.17 -27.48
CA TRP A 61 8.72 -14.03 -27.47
C TRP A 61 8.59 -13.18 -28.73
N ARG A 62 8.51 -13.82 -29.89
CA ARG A 62 8.39 -13.15 -31.20
C ARG A 62 7.08 -12.36 -31.31
N MET A 63 5.98 -12.88 -30.79
CA MET A 63 4.69 -12.18 -30.73
C MET A 63 4.76 -10.97 -29.77
N GLY A 64 5.26 -11.16 -28.56
CA GLY A 64 5.30 -10.09 -27.56
C GLY A 64 6.21 -8.93 -27.95
N VAL A 65 7.33 -9.21 -28.63
CA VAL A 65 8.21 -8.15 -29.15
C VAL A 65 7.64 -7.50 -30.41
N GLY A 66 7.04 -8.28 -31.31
CA GLY A 66 6.40 -7.76 -32.53
C GLY A 66 5.26 -6.79 -32.23
N ASP A 67 4.39 -7.12 -31.27
CA ASP A 67 3.32 -6.24 -30.79
C ASP A 67 3.88 -4.94 -30.18
N ALA A 68 4.92 -5.03 -29.36
CA ALA A 68 5.53 -3.82 -28.79
C ALA A 68 6.17 -2.92 -29.86
N ILE A 69 6.81 -3.49 -30.88
CA ILE A 69 7.40 -2.72 -31.99
C ILE A 69 6.30 -2.02 -32.80
N SER A 70 5.17 -2.70 -33.07
CA SER A 70 4.07 -2.11 -33.85
C SER A 70 3.50 -0.87 -33.17
N VAL A 71 3.33 -0.93 -31.84
CA VAL A 71 2.88 0.22 -31.03
C VAL A 71 3.94 1.32 -31.01
N ALA A 72 5.22 0.97 -30.82
CA ALA A 72 6.29 1.96 -30.72
C ALA A 72 6.56 2.73 -32.02
N LEU A 73 6.40 2.07 -33.18
CA LEU A 73 6.61 2.66 -34.50
C LEU A 73 5.31 3.17 -35.14
N GLN A 74 4.17 3.11 -34.44
CA GLN A 74 2.85 3.50 -34.94
C GLN A 74 2.52 2.83 -36.29
N LEU A 75 2.84 1.54 -36.41
CA LEU A 75 2.51 0.78 -37.61
C LEU A 75 0.99 0.69 -37.76
N ASP A 76 0.51 0.62 -39.00
CA ASP A 76 -0.90 0.77 -39.35
C ASP A 76 -1.82 -0.11 -38.49
N ALA A 77 -2.70 0.55 -37.75
CA ALA A 77 -3.68 -0.04 -36.83
C ALA A 77 -4.92 -0.59 -37.55
N SER A 78 -5.11 -0.28 -38.84
CA SER A 78 -6.20 -0.82 -39.66
C SER A 78 -5.99 -2.29 -40.03
N ASN A 79 -4.75 -2.76 -39.95
CA ASN A 79 -4.41 -4.16 -40.17
C ASN A 79 -4.68 -4.96 -38.88
N LYS A 80 -5.83 -5.65 -38.81
CA LYS A 80 -6.20 -6.56 -37.69
C LYS A 80 -5.27 -7.78 -37.51
N GLN A 81 -4.13 -7.83 -38.22
CA GLN A 81 -3.15 -8.90 -38.16
C GLN A 81 -2.19 -8.68 -36.98
N SER A 82 -1.90 -9.72 -36.20
CA SER A 82 -0.91 -9.64 -35.12
C SER A 82 0.50 -9.52 -35.71
N TYR A 83 1.22 -8.46 -35.35
CA TYR A 83 2.63 -8.28 -35.73
C TYR A 83 3.51 -9.29 -34.99
N VAL A 84 4.34 -10.03 -35.72
CA VAL A 84 5.23 -11.05 -35.18
C VAL A 84 6.62 -10.90 -35.77
N LEU A 85 7.67 -11.02 -34.96
CA LEU A 85 9.03 -11.05 -35.49
C LEU A 85 9.22 -12.25 -36.44
N ARG A 86 9.80 -12.06 -37.63
CA ARG A 86 10.17 -13.19 -38.52
C ARG A 86 11.26 -14.07 -37.90
N GLY A 87 12.19 -13.43 -37.20
CA GLY A 87 13.22 -14.06 -36.40
C GLY A 87 13.77 -13.06 -35.39
N PHE A 88 14.64 -13.52 -34.49
CA PHE A 88 15.44 -12.60 -33.68
C PHE A 88 16.47 -11.87 -34.57
N PRO A 89 17.03 -10.72 -34.13
CA PRO A 89 18.05 -10.02 -34.90
C PRO A 89 19.24 -10.93 -35.24
N SER A 90 19.92 -10.67 -36.35
CA SER A 90 21.07 -11.49 -36.79
C SER A 90 22.12 -11.66 -35.68
N GLY A 91 22.59 -12.88 -35.40
CA GLY A 91 23.54 -13.15 -34.31
C GLY A 91 22.91 -13.35 -32.93
N TYR A 92 21.59 -13.18 -32.78
CA TYR A 92 20.87 -13.58 -31.57
C TYR A 92 20.37 -15.02 -31.64
N ARG A 93 20.32 -15.69 -30.48
CA ARG A 93 19.74 -17.03 -30.34
C ARG A 93 19.13 -17.23 -28.96
N MET A 94 17.98 -17.89 -28.92
CA MET A 94 17.28 -18.20 -27.67
C MET A 94 17.71 -19.59 -27.15
N PHE A 95 17.85 -19.69 -25.84
CA PHE A 95 18.22 -20.91 -25.13
C PHE A 95 17.32 -21.13 -23.92
N ASP A 96 16.99 -22.38 -23.63
CA ASP A 96 16.40 -22.81 -22.36
C ASP A 96 17.52 -23.37 -21.47
N HIS A 97 17.70 -22.77 -20.30
CA HIS A 97 18.72 -23.19 -19.33
C HIS A 97 18.16 -24.26 -18.41
N HIS A 98 18.67 -25.48 -18.54
CA HIS A 98 18.35 -26.58 -17.66
C HIS A 98 19.36 -26.63 -16.50
N LYS A 99 18.89 -26.38 -15.27
CA LYS A 99 19.74 -26.37 -14.07
C LYS A 99 19.13 -27.15 -12.90
N GLY A 100 19.93 -27.99 -12.24
CA GLY A 100 19.53 -28.75 -11.05
C GLY A 100 19.38 -30.24 -11.34
N LYS A 101 18.58 -30.97 -10.57
CA LYS A 101 18.47 -32.44 -10.69
C LYS A 101 18.12 -32.90 -12.10
N ALA A 102 18.84 -33.89 -12.62
CA ALA A 102 18.75 -34.36 -14.00
C ALA A 102 17.35 -34.86 -14.40
N GLU A 103 16.57 -35.36 -13.44
CA GLU A 103 15.20 -35.87 -13.65
C GLU A 103 14.15 -34.77 -13.76
N ALA A 104 14.42 -33.59 -13.17
CA ALA A 104 13.49 -32.47 -13.15
C ALA A 104 14.26 -31.14 -13.02
N PRO A 105 15.05 -30.78 -14.05
CA PRO A 105 15.82 -29.54 -14.01
C PRO A 105 14.88 -28.33 -13.98
N ARG A 106 15.31 -27.26 -13.31
CA ARG A 106 14.70 -25.93 -13.45
C ARG A 106 15.02 -25.42 -14.86
N HIS A 107 14.04 -24.77 -15.47
CA HIS A 107 14.14 -24.16 -16.80
C HIS A 107 14.13 -22.62 -16.68
N ASP A 108 15.12 -21.96 -17.25
CA ASP A 108 15.18 -20.50 -17.34
C ASP A 108 15.50 -20.06 -18.78
N VAL A 109 14.64 -19.23 -19.37
CA VAL A 109 14.74 -18.87 -20.79
C VAL A 109 15.55 -17.61 -20.97
N TYR A 110 16.49 -17.63 -21.93
CA TYR A 110 17.38 -16.52 -22.21
C TYR A 110 17.51 -16.26 -23.72
N LEU A 111 17.55 -14.99 -24.09
CA LEU A 111 17.93 -14.56 -25.43
C LEU A 111 19.36 -14.02 -25.39
N PHE A 112 20.29 -14.68 -26.07
CA PHE A 112 21.70 -14.32 -26.16
C PHE A 112 22.01 -13.64 -27.48
N GLY A 113 23.06 -12.81 -27.50
CA GLY A 113 23.61 -12.24 -28.74
C GLY A 113 24.13 -10.81 -28.62
N SER A 114 23.64 -9.98 -27.69
CA SER A 114 24.02 -8.55 -27.64
C SER A 114 25.42 -8.31 -27.09
N ASP A 115 26.18 -7.45 -27.76
CA ASP A 115 27.45 -6.92 -27.25
C ASP A 115 27.29 -6.10 -25.96
N SER A 116 26.12 -5.48 -25.75
CA SER A 116 25.86 -4.66 -24.54
C SER A 116 25.76 -5.49 -23.26
N ARG A 117 25.35 -6.76 -23.38
CA ARG A 117 25.35 -7.78 -22.32
C ARG A 117 24.99 -9.15 -22.89
N ALA A 118 25.64 -10.19 -22.36
CA ALA A 118 25.49 -11.56 -22.87
C ALA A 118 24.05 -12.11 -22.99
N ARG A 119 23.08 -11.71 -22.15
CA ARG A 119 21.71 -12.29 -22.18
C ARG A 119 20.57 -11.42 -21.65
N PHE A 120 19.41 -11.48 -22.31
CA PHE A 120 18.11 -10.98 -21.85
C PHE A 120 17.29 -12.12 -21.22
N ARG A 121 16.57 -11.85 -20.12
CA ARG A 121 15.85 -12.88 -19.34
C ARG A 121 14.33 -12.86 -19.50
N SER A 122 13.79 -11.85 -20.18
CA SER A 122 12.36 -11.75 -20.45
C SER A 122 12.08 -10.83 -21.63
N VAL A 123 10.88 -10.96 -22.21
CA VAL A 123 10.40 -10.10 -23.31
C VAL A 123 10.49 -8.61 -22.95
N PRO A 124 10.01 -8.13 -21.78
CA PRO A 124 10.14 -6.71 -21.41
C PRO A 124 11.58 -6.21 -21.29
N GLU A 125 12.55 -7.06 -20.97
CA GLU A 125 13.96 -6.66 -20.95
C GLU A 125 14.50 -6.41 -22.36
N PHE A 126 14.01 -7.16 -23.34
CA PHE A 126 14.48 -7.08 -24.73
C PHE A 126 13.77 -5.99 -25.54
N ILE A 127 12.49 -5.70 -25.29
CA ILE A 127 11.69 -4.72 -26.05
C ILE A 127 12.38 -3.37 -26.27
N PRO A 128 12.96 -2.69 -25.25
CA PRO A 128 13.61 -1.41 -25.46
C PRO A 128 14.84 -1.50 -26.37
N HIS A 129 15.53 -2.65 -26.35
CA HIS A 129 16.67 -2.93 -27.21
C HIS A 129 16.21 -3.26 -28.63
N ALA A 130 15.13 -4.02 -28.76
CA ALA A 130 14.50 -4.33 -30.04
C ALA A 130 14.00 -3.07 -30.76
N ILE A 131 13.33 -2.16 -30.04
CA ILE A 131 12.89 -0.87 -30.60
C ILE A 131 14.07 -0.01 -31.02
N TRP A 132 15.14 -0.01 -30.22
CA TRP A 132 16.40 0.61 -30.64
C TRP A 132 16.85 0.00 -31.96
N LEU A 133 16.99 -1.33 -32.06
CA LEU A 133 17.37 -2.06 -33.29
C LEU A 133 16.49 -1.77 -34.51
N MET A 134 15.25 -1.30 -34.34
CA MET A 134 14.42 -0.87 -35.48
C MET A 134 14.78 0.52 -36.02
N GLY A 135 15.43 1.37 -35.23
CA GLY A 135 15.88 2.71 -35.63
C GLY A 135 17.26 2.73 -36.28
N ASP A 136 17.76 3.93 -36.57
CA ASP A 136 19.04 4.20 -37.26
C ASP A 136 20.30 4.07 -36.37
N GLY A 137 20.13 3.87 -35.07
CA GLY A 137 21.22 3.75 -34.10
C GLY A 137 21.77 5.09 -33.58
N ASN A 138 21.29 6.23 -34.08
CA ASN A 138 21.73 7.56 -33.64
C ASN A 138 21.24 7.93 -32.24
N VAL A 139 20.10 7.34 -31.83
CA VAL A 139 19.56 7.50 -30.47
C VAL A 139 20.17 6.44 -29.54
N PRO A 140 20.65 6.80 -28.34
CA PRO A 140 21.21 5.81 -27.42
C PRO A 140 20.14 4.81 -26.95
N CYS A 141 20.53 3.53 -26.86
CA CYS A 141 19.64 2.46 -26.42
C CYS A 141 19.18 2.66 -24.97
N LYS A 142 17.86 2.50 -24.74
CA LYS A 142 17.21 2.68 -23.44
C LYS A 142 17.05 1.40 -22.63
N CYS A 143 17.52 0.25 -23.13
CA CYS A 143 17.36 -1.02 -22.41
C CYS A 143 18.16 -1.02 -21.09
N LYS A 144 17.82 -1.92 -20.17
CA LYS A 144 18.41 -2.01 -18.80
C LYS A 144 19.92 -2.23 -18.84
N TYR A 145 20.42 -2.77 -19.94
CA TYR A 145 21.82 -3.13 -20.11
C TYR A 145 22.63 -1.97 -20.69
N CYS A 146 22.18 -1.39 -21.80
CA CYS A 146 22.83 -0.23 -22.41
C CYS A 146 22.77 1.02 -21.52
N SER A 147 21.60 1.30 -20.92
CA SER A 147 21.40 2.49 -20.08
C SER A 147 21.85 2.30 -18.62
N LYS A 148 22.14 1.06 -18.21
CA LYS A 148 22.41 0.66 -16.82
C LYS A 148 21.32 1.07 -15.82
N LYS A 149 20.10 1.31 -16.29
CA LYS A 149 18.92 1.64 -15.45
C LYS A 149 18.18 0.37 -15.01
N PRO A 150 17.50 0.39 -13.84
CA PRO A 150 16.65 -0.72 -13.41
C PRO A 150 15.53 -1.01 -14.41
N GLN A 151 15.19 -2.29 -14.62
CA GLN A 151 14.14 -2.69 -15.57
C GLN A 151 12.78 -2.05 -15.26
N ARG A 152 12.45 -1.84 -13.99
CA ARG A 152 11.21 -1.18 -13.55
C ARG A 152 11.10 0.25 -14.07
N GLU A 153 12.19 1.01 -14.03
CA GLU A 153 12.24 2.39 -14.55
C GLU A 153 11.99 2.42 -16.06
N ILE A 154 12.60 1.48 -16.79
CA ILE A 154 12.46 1.39 -18.24
C ILE A 154 11.03 1.01 -18.61
N THR A 155 10.46 -0.01 -17.96
CA THR A 155 9.07 -0.40 -18.14
C THR A 155 8.12 0.77 -17.87
N SER A 156 8.35 1.56 -16.81
CA SER A 156 7.54 2.75 -16.49
C SER A 156 7.68 3.86 -17.54
N SER A 157 8.87 4.03 -18.14
CA SER A 157 9.12 5.04 -19.17
C SER A 157 8.51 4.69 -20.53
N MET A 158 8.09 3.44 -20.72
CA MET A 158 7.49 2.92 -21.96
C MET A 158 6.00 2.58 -21.79
N GLY A 159 5.33 3.23 -20.82
CA GLY A 159 3.89 3.11 -20.59
C GLY A 159 3.10 3.42 -21.86
N GLY A 160 2.37 2.43 -22.37
CA GLY A 160 1.67 2.49 -23.66
C GLY A 160 2.20 1.49 -24.69
N ILE A 161 3.51 1.19 -24.69
CA ILE A 161 4.14 0.21 -25.59
C ILE A 161 4.09 -1.21 -25.00
N LEU A 162 4.24 -1.33 -23.69
CA LEU A 162 4.14 -2.60 -22.97
C LEU A 162 2.68 -2.88 -22.63
N ARG A 163 1.94 -3.51 -23.55
CA ARG A 163 0.62 -4.05 -23.24
C ARG A 163 0.79 -5.22 -22.26
N VAL A 164 0.29 -5.06 -21.03
CA VAL A 164 0.20 -6.15 -20.06
C VAL A 164 -0.85 -7.13 -20.58
N SER A 165 -0.43 -8.07 -21.42
CA SER A 165 -1.28 -9.18 -21.86
C SER A 165 -1.63 -10.00 -20.62
N HIS A 166 -2.85 -9.85 -20.14
CA HIS A 166 -3.46 -10.74 -19.17
C HIS A 166 -3.62 -12.09 -19.87
N SER A 167 -2.81 -13.06 -19.48
CA SER A 167 -3.04 -14.47 -19.83
C SER A 167 -3.00 -15.28 -18.54
N PRO A 168 -4.08 -16.00 -18.22
CA PRO A 168 -4.20 -16.75 -16.98
C PRO A 168 -3.24 -17.93 -17.04
N SER A 169 -2.28 -17.99 -16.12
CA SER A 169 -1.47 -19.19 -15.91
C SER A 169 -2.01 -19.97 -14.71
N PRO A 170 -2.28 -21.28 -14.85
CA PRO A 170 -2.81 -22.10 -13.77
C PRO A 170 -1.73 -22.39 -12.73
N SER A 171 -2.02 -22.07 -11.48
CA SER A 171 -1.21 -22.40 -10.30
C SER A 171 -1.11 -23.92 -10.14
N ARG A 172 0.10 -24.48 -10.06
CA ARG A 172 0.34 -25.83 -9.49
C ARG A 172 1.24 -25.73 -8.26
N PRO A 173 1.09 -26.67 -7.29
CA PRO A 173 1.43 -26.48 -5.89
C PRO A 173 2.92 -26.58 -5.65
N HIS A 174 3.41 -25.81 -4.66
CA HIS A 174 4.76 -25.96 -4.17
C HIS A 174 4.86 -27.14 -3.19
N ARG A 175 5.71 -28.11 -3.54
CA ARG A 175 6.21 -29.19 -2.70
C ARG A 175 6.90 -28.61 -1.44
N PRO A 176 6.59 -29.10 -0.22
CA PRO A 176 7.13 -28.54 1.01
C PRO A 176 8.63 -28.84 1.14
N LYS A 177 9.39 -27.85 1.62
CA LYS A 177 10.75 -28.07 2.13
C LYS A 177 10.61 -28.74 3.50
N THR A 178 11.22 -29.91 3.63
CA THR A 178 11.43 -30.63 4.88
C THR A 178 12.28 -29.79 5.83
N GLU A 179 11.65 -29.23 6.86
CA GLU A 179 12.35 -28.81 8.07
C GLU A 179 12.65 -30.04 8.93
N LYS A 180 13.85 -30.06 9.52
CA LYS A 180 14.32 -31.13 10.38
C LYS A 180 13.44 -31.21 11.63
N VAL A 181 12.97 -32.42 11.88
CA VAL A 181 12.17 -32.87 13.03
C VAL A 181 12.87 -32.52 14.35
N GLY A 182 12.23 -31.65 15.13
CA GLY A 182 12.42 -31.51 16.58
C GLY A 182 11.20 -32.11 17.30
N LYS A 183 11.47 -32.97 18.29
CA LYS A 183 10.57 -33.85 19.05
C LYS A 183 9.23 -33.26 19.53
N LYS A 184 8.18 -34.09 19.37
CA LYS A 184 6.93 -34.30 20.14
C LYS A 184 6.73 -33.40 21.38
N GLU A 185 5.70 -32.56 21.33
CA GLU A 185 4.96 -32.11 22.53
C GLU A 185 3.80 -33.07 22.80
N LYS A 186 3.70 -33.52 24.06
CA LYS A 186 2.52 -34.12 24.66
C LYS A 186 1.92 -33.10 25.64
N GLY A 187 0.60 -33.02 25.67
CA GLY A 187 -0.17 -32.75 26.89
C GLY A 187 -0.66 -31.32 27.05
N LEU A 188 -2.00 -31.20 27.09
CA LEU A 188 -2.72 -30.05 27.64
C LEU A 188 -2.23 -29.68 29.04
N GLY A 189 -2.13 -28.38 29.27
CA GLY A 189 -1.89 -27.81 30.59
C GLY A 189 -2.05 -26.29 30.57
N SER A 190 -3.17 -25.82 31.09
CA SER A 190 -3.40 -24.45 31.55
C SER A 190 -2.16 -23.88 32.24
N GLY A 191 -1.74 -22.69 31.83
CA GLY A 191 -0.63 -21.96 32.47
C GLY A 191 -0.14 -20.83 31.59
N GLY A 192 -0.62 -19.61 31.88
CA GLY A 192 -0.15 -18.39 31.24
C GLY A 192 1.38 -18.29 31.28
N ARG A 193 1.98 -18.08 30.10
CA ARG A 193 3.38 -17.68 30.00
C ARG A 193 3.46 -16.36 29.26
N HIS A 194 3.92 -15.35 30.00
CA HIS A 194 4.38 -14.07 29.51
C HIS A 194 5.21 -14.24 28.23
N LEU A 195 4.71 -13.70 27.12
CA LEU A 195 5.57 -13.37 25.97
C LEU A 195 6.63 -12.38 26.45
N GLY A 196 7.90 -12.75 26.30
CA GLY A 196 9.01 -11.84 26.50
C GLY A 196 8.87 -10.62 25.59
N SER A 197 8.55 -9.47 26.19
CA SER A 197 8.47 -8.17 25.57
C SER A 197 9.77 -7.84 24.84
N LYS A 198 9.76 -7.93 23.51
CA LYS A 198 10.69 -7.16 22.68
C LYS A 198 10.13 -5.75 22.63
N GLY A 199 10.87 -4.78 23.17
CA GLY A 199 10.43 -3.40 23.25
C GLY A 199 10.01 -2.84 21.89
N VAL A 200 8.80 -2.27 21.82
CA VAL A 200 8.30 -1.53 20.65
C VAL A 200 9.05 -0.20 20.58
N TYR A 201 9.64 0.13 19.43
CA TYR A 201 10.38 1.39 19.27
C TYR A 201 9.43 2.58 19.07
N ALA A 202 9.59 3.61 19.90
CA ALA A 202 9.03 4.94 19.72
C ALA A 202 10.05 5.97 20.25
N GLY A 203 10.27 7.06 19.50
CA GLY A 203 11.20 8.11 19.88
C GLY A 203 10.96 9.41 19.12
N LEU A 204 11.58 10.49 19.58
CA LEU A 204 11.60 11.78 18.88
C LEU A 204 12.89 11.95 18.09
N LYS A 205 12.78 12.63 16.96
CA LYS A 205 13.91 13.05 16.16
C LYS A 205 13.80 14.54 15.88
N THR A 206 14.89 15.26 16.15
CA THR A 206 15.03 16.65 15.71
C THR A 206 15.21 16.66 14.20
N VAL A 207 14.29 17.35 13.54
CA VAL A 207 14.39 17.71 12.14
C VAL A 207 15.24 18.97 12.12
N GLU A 208 16.43 18.90 11.51
CA GLU A 208 17.20 20.12 11.25
C GLU A 208 16.25 21.11 10.56
N PRO A 209 16.17 22.38 11.02
CA PRO A 209 15.31 23.36 10.38
C PRO A 209 15.66 23.34 8.90
N PRO A 210 14.68 23.29 8.00
CA PRO A 210 15.00 23.34 6.59
C PRO A 210 15.73 24.66 6.37
N HIS A 211 17.06 24.63 6.21
CA HIS A 211 17.63 25.33 5.07
C HIS A 211 16.74 24.88 3.94
N ALA A 212 15.83 25.78 3.55
CA ALA A 212 14.64 25.54 2.76
C ALA A 212 14.56 24.12 2.19
N PHE A 213 13.42 23.45 2.27
CA PHE A 213 13.00 22.69 1.10
C PHE A 213 12.84 23.70 -0.08
N GLN A 214 13.95 24.28 -0.56
CA GLN A 214 14.28 24.12 -1.95
C GLN A 214 14.01 22.64 -2.18
N LEU A 215 12.93 22.35 -2.92
CA LEU A 215 13.01 21.28 -3.91
C LEU A 215 14.47 21.29 -4.36
N PRO A 216 15.26 20.21 -4.13
CA PRO A 216 16.69 20.25 -4.38
C PRO A 216 16.86 21.03 -5.67
N GLN A 217 17.57 22.17 -5.63
CA GLN A 217 17.92 22.80 -6.91
C GLN A 217 18.45 21.64 -7.73
N PRO A 218 17.82 21.33 -8.88
CA PRO A 218 18.08 20.07 -9.52
C PRO A 218 19.58 20.01 -9.71
N GLY A 219 20.24 19.17 -8.92
CA GLY A 219 21.53 18.67 -9.32
C GLY A 219 21.26 18.18 -10.73
N SER A 220 22.18 18.44 -11.65
CA SER A 220 22.08 18.11 -13.08
C SER A 220 21.71 16.65 -13.40
N HIS A 221 21.38 15.84 -12.39
CA HIS A 221 21.05 14.42 -12.41
C HIS A 221 19.75 14.03 -11.65
N ILE A 222 18.91 14.96 -11.18
CA ILE A 222 17.57 14.62 -10.64
C ILE A 222 16.49 15.20 -11.55
N GLN A 223 15.86 14.33 -12.34
CA GLN A 223 14.72 14.70 -13.18
C GLN A 223 13.49 14.94 -12.31
N LYS A 224 12.90 16.13 -12.44
CA LYS A 224 11.68 16.61 -11.75
C LYS A 224 10.42 15.73 -11.90
N ASN A 225 10.48 14.61 -12.63
CA ASN A 225 9.34 13.75 -12.94
C ASN A 225 9.33 12.43 -12.15
N SER A 226 10.29 12.20 -11.25
CA SER A 226 10.28 11.05 -10.34
C SER A 226 9.74 11.45 -8.97
N ILE A 227 8.91 10.58 -8.35
CA ILE A 227 8.58 10.51 -6.90
C ILE A 227 7.15 10.94 -6.50
N GLN A 228 6.18 11.08 -7.41
CA GLN A 228 4.76 11.01 -6.98
C GLN A 228 3.93 10.19 -7.97
N LEU A 229 3.36 9.08 -7.49
CA LEU A 229 2.41 8.28 -8.27
C LEU A 229 1.12 9.07 -8.47
N VAL A 230 0.56 9.03 -9.68
CA VAL A 230 -0.70 9.70 -10.02
C VAL A 230 -1.81 9.26 -9.07
N GLU A 231 -1.90 7.95 -8.81
CA GLU A 231 -2.83 7.33 -7.86
C GLU A 231 -2.71 7.95 -6.45
N ARG A 232 -1.50 7.93 -5.87
CA ARG A 232 -1.22 8.54 -4.56
C ARG A 232 -1.68 10.00 -4.52
N ASN A 233 -1.35 10.78 -5.54
CA ASN A 233 -1.70 12.20 -5.57
C ASN A 233 -3.21 12.42 -5.65
N ASN A 234 -3.93 11.59 -6.41
CA ASN A 234 -5.38 11.63 -6.49
C ASN A 234 -6.00 11.26 -5.14
N ASP A 235 -5.52 10.19 -4.50
CA ASP A 235 -6.00 9.74 -3.20
C ASP A 235 -5.81 10.78 -2.09
N LEU A 236 -4.64 11.41 -2.03
CA LEU A 236 -4.34 12.43 -1.03
C LEU A 236 -5.13 13.72 -1.25
N ARG A 237 -5.32 14.14 -2.51
CA ARG A 237 -6.15 15.32 -2.83
C ARG A 237 -7.59 15.11 -2.41
N GLU A 238 -8.15 13.93 -2.71
CA GLU A 238 -9.52 13.62 -2.35
C GLU A 238 -9.72 13.44 -0.85
N ALA A 239 -8.71 12.93 -0.12
CA ALA A 239 -8.76 12.82 1.34
C ALA A 239 -8.90 14.19 2.05
N ILE A 240 -8.41 15.26 1.44
CA ILE A 240 -8.46 16.63 2.01
C ILE A 240 -9.67 17.41 1.49
N ARG A 241 -10.33 16.94 0.43
CA ARG A 241 -11.47 17.62 -0.17
C ARG A 241 -12.67 17.64 0.79
N VAL A 242 -13.28 18.81 0.93
CA VAL A 242 -14.57 18.98 1.59
C VAL A 242 -15.62 19.16 0.49
N PRO A 243 -16.58 18.23 0.31
CA PRO A 243 -17.67 18.45 -0.65
C PRO A 243 -18.46 19.70 -0.26
N SER A 244 -18.64 20.60 -1.24
CA SER A 244 -19.28 21.91 -1.08
C SER A 244 -20.80 21.83 -0.95
N ASP A 245 -21.39 20.73 -1.40
CA ASP A 245 -22.83 20.42 -1.42
C ASP A 245 -23.27 19.57 -0.21
N GLY A 246 -22.39 19.36 0.77
CA GLY A 246 -22.66 18.46 1.89
C GLY A 246 -22.58 16.97 1.52
N GLY A 247 -22.08 16.63 0.33
CA GLY A 247 -21.83 15.25 -0.09
C GLY A 247 -20.79 14.51 0.77
N LEU A 248 -20.71 13.20 0.59
CA LEU A 248 -19.76 12.34 1.28
C LEU A 248 -18.34 12.50 0.72
N PRO A 249 -17.29 12.47 1.56
CA PRO A 249 -15.91 12.41 1.07
C PRO A 249 -15.63 11.10 0.31
N ARG A 250 -14.73 11.14 -0.67
CA ARG A 250 -14.17 9.91 -1.25
C ARG A 250 -13.21 9.27 -0.24
N TRP A 251 -13.63 8.19 0.40
CA TRP A 251 -12.80 7.50 1.39
C TRP A 251 -11.97 6.35 0.83
N PHE A 252 -12.46 5.64 -0.19
CA PHE A 252 -11.87 4.34 -0.57
C PHE A 252 -10.94 4.42 -1.77
N ARG A 253 -9.95 3.53 -1.77
CA ARG A 253 -8.88 3.43 -2.76
C ARG A 253 -8.92 2.08 -3.45
N ASP A 254 -8.33 2.00 -4.64
CA ASP A 254 -8.25 0.76 -5.41
C ASP A 254 -7.52 -0.32 -4.61
N GLY A 255 -8.12 -1.51 -4.55
CA GLY A 255 -7.66 -2.68 -3.82
C GLY A 255 -8.08 -2.75 -2.34
N GLU A 256 -8.81 -1.76 -1.82
CA GLU A 256 -9.22 -1.74 -0.41
C GLU A 256 -10.38 -2.69 -0.09
N LEU A 257 -10.33 -3.26 1.10
CA LEU A 257 -11.41 -4.08 1.66
C LEU A 257 -12.47 -3.16 2.27
N VAL A 258 -13.73 -3.36 1.87
CA VAL A 258 -14.88 -2.57 2.29
C VAL A 258 -16.08 -3.46 2.58
N TRP A 259 -17.08 -2.88 3.25
CA TRP A 259 -18.43 -3.45 3.32
C TRP A 259 -19.34 -2.73 2.33
N CYS A 260 -20.07 -3.50 1.55
CA CYS A 260 -21.05 -3.01 0.59
C CYS A 260 -22.44 -3.38 1.06
N ALA A 261 -23.33 -2.40 1.21
CA ALA A 261 -24.73 -2.67 1.51
C ALA A 261 -25.39 -3.41 0.36
N LEU A 262 -26.24 -4.39 0.68
CA LEU A 262 -27.14 -5.01 -0.27
C LEU A 262 -28.38 -4.13 -0.42
N GLU A 263 -28.79 -3.87 -1.65
CA GLU A 263 -30.02 -3.11 -1.93
C GLU A 263 -31.24 -3.79 -1.28
N ASN A 264 -31.28 -5.12 -1.37
CA ASN A 264 -32.25 -5.96 -0.69
C ASN A 264 -31.50 -6.87 0.30
N PRO A 265 -31.58 -6.61 1.62
CA PRO A 265 -31.01 -7.50 2.61
C PRO A 265 -31.55 -8.93 2.49
N ILE A 266 -30.68 -9.92 2.63
CA ILE A 266 -31.06 -11.33 2.54
C ILE A 266 -31.53 -11.77 3.93
N MET A 267 -32.85 -11.93 4.08
CA MET A 267 -33.50 -12.18 5.37
C MET A 267 -33.54 -13.68 5.69
N GLY A 268 -33.11 -14.02 6.90
CA GLY A 268 -33.21 -15.34 7.50
C GLY A 268 -34.41 -15.49 8.44
N PRO A 269 -34.43 -16.52 9.29
CA PRO A 269 -35.47 -16.71 10.30
C PRO A 269 -35.55 -15.51 11.26
N GLY A 270 -36.77 -15.02 11.52
CA GLY A 270 -36.99 -13.87 12.42
C GLY A 270 -36.54 -12.54 11.82
N GLU A 271 -35.79 -11.74 12.59
CA GLU A 271 -35.23 -10.45 12.16
C GLU A 271 -33.75 -10.54 11.71
N ILE A 272 -33.22 -11.76 11.58
CA ILE A 272 -31.84 -12.00 11.15
C ILE A 272 -31.73 -11.66 9.66
N GLY A 273 -30.71 -10.92 9.26
CA GLY A 273 -30.49 -10.61 7.85
C GLY A 273 -29.06 -10.21 7.52
N ILE A 274 -28.61 -10.64 6.35
CA ILE A 274 -27.34 -10.22 5.77
C ILE A 274 -27.58 -8.90 5.04
N LYS A 275 -27.07 -7.81 5.63
CA LYS A 275 -27.26 -6.44 5.12
C LYS A 275 -26.06 -5.95 4.31
N PHE A 276 -24.88 -6.54 4.53
CA PHE A 276 -23.63 -6.11 3.93
C PHE A 276 -22.85 -7.31 3.40
N TRP A 277 -22.13 -7.11 2.31
CA TRP A 277 -21.19 -8.08 1.74
C TRP A 277 -19.76 -7.52 1.74
N PRO A 278 -18.73 -8.30 2.14
CA PRO A 278 -17.35 -7.87 2.05
C PRO A 278 -16.89 -7.80 0.59
N ALA A 279 -16.24 -6.71 0.19
CA ALA A 279 -15.80 -6.52 -1.18
C ALA A 279 -14.43 -5.83 -1.27
N ILE A 280 -13.81 -5.94 -2.44
CA ILE A 280 -12.61 -5.17 -2.81
C ILE A 280 -13.01 -4.06 -3.76
N VAL A 281 -12.50 -2.85 -3.55
CA VAL A 281 -12.65 -1.77 -4.52
C VAL A 281 -11.76 -2.05 -5.73
N ASP A 282 -12.36 -2.18 -6.91
CA ASP A 282 -11.63 -2.36 -8.17
C ASP A 282 -11.25 -1.03 -8.79
N GLU A 283 -12.18 -0.07 -8.75
CA GLU A 283 -12.07 1.21 -9.45
C GLU A 283 -12.97 2.27 -8.78
N VAL A 284 -12.47 3.51 -8.68
CA VAL A 284 -13.28 4.66 -8.27
C VAL A 284 -13.75 5.47 -9.47
N LYS A 285 -15.05 5.77 -9.52
CA LYS A 285 -15.69 6.56 -10.58
C LYS A 285 -16.29 7.84 -10.03
N LEU A 286 -16.03 8.95 -10.73
CA LEU A 286 -16.75 10.21 -10.51
C LEU A 286 -18.05 10.18 -11.32
N LEU A 287 -19.18 10.27 -10.63
CA LEU A 287 -20.48 10.44 -11.24
C LEU A 287 -20.81 11.94 -11.30
N ILE A 288 -21.25 12.40 -12.47
CA ILE A 288 -21.63 13.79 -12.71
C ILE A 288 -23.09 13.79 -13.15
N ARG A 289 -23.97 14.45 -12.40
CA ARG A 289 -25.39 14.58 -12.71
C ARG A 289 -25.73 16.06 -12.91
N PRO A 290 -26.16 16.48 -14.11
CA PRO A 290 -26.72 17.80 -14.32
C PRO A 290 -28.16 17.83 -13.77
N GLU A 291 -28.49 18.83 -12.97
CA GLU A 291 -29.83 19.10 -12.48
C GLU A 291 -30.29 20.47 -13.01
N PRO A 292 -31.44 20.57 -13.69
CA PRO A 292 -31.90 21.84 -14.27
C PRO A 292 -32.19 22.86 -13.17
N LEU A 293 -31.77 24.12 -13.40
CA LEU A 293 -32.12 25.24 -12.54
C LEU A 293 -33.61 25.59 -12.71
N PRO A 294 -34.30 26.06 -11.65
CA PRO A 294 -35.62 26.65 -11.79
C PRO A 294 -35.58 27.81 -12.80
N ALA A 295 -36.63 27.95 -13.62
CA ALA A 295 -36.68 28.94 -14.71
C ALA A 295 -36.38 30.38 -14.24
N ASP A 296 -36.76 30.72 -13.01
CA ASP A 296 -36.56 32.04 -12.40
C ASP A 296 -35.10 32.30 -11.95
N SER A 297 -34.25 31.28 -11.98
CA SER A 297 -32.85 31.33 -11.53
C SER A 297 -31.85 31.40 -12.69
N VAL A 298 -32.33 31.26 -13.93
CA VAL A 298 -31.48 31.24 -15.13
C VAL A 298 -31.14 32.68 -15.51
N THR A 299 -29.87 33.05 -15.34
CA THR A 299 -29.33 34.31 -15.86
C THR A 299 -28.67 34.07 -17.22
N ASP A 300 -28.59 35.11 -18.07
CA ASP A 300 -28.06 35.02 -19.44
C ASP A 300 -26.57 34.56 -19.48
N ASP A 301 -25.86 34.69 -18.35
CA ASP A 301 -24.43 34.37 -18.19
C ASP A 301 -24.14 33.01 -17.51
N SER A 302 -25.14 32.22 -17.13
CA SER A 302 -24.93 30.92 -16.44
C SER A 302 -25.64 29.74 -17.13
N PRO A 303 -25.05 28.52 -17.12
CA PRO A 303 -25.70 27.36 -17.69
C PRO A 303 -27.02 27.07 -16.95
N PRO A 304 -28.10 26.65 -17.65
CA PRO A 304 -29.41 26.41 -17.06
C PRO A 304 -29.47 25.14 -16.19
N TRP A 305 -28.33 24.62 -15.72
CA TRP A 305 -28.22 23.46 -14.86
C TRP A 305 -27.12 23.66 -13.82
N ILE A 306 -27.34 23.08 -12.64
CA ILE A 306 -26.33 22.85 -11.61
C ILE A 306 -25.74 21.46 -11.81
N THR A 307 -24.47 21.28 -11.46
CA THR A 307 -23.79 19.99 -11.59
C THR A 307 -23.56 19.38 -10.22
N HIS A 308 -24.16 18.22 -9.96
CA HIS A 308 -23.91 17.41 -8.77
C HIS A 308 -22.84 16.37 -9.07
N GLN A 309 -21.81 16.32 -8.23
CA GLN A 309 -20.73 15.33 -8.33
C GLN A 309 -20.81 14.36 -7.16
N SER A 310 -20.88 13.07 -7.43
CA SER A 310 -20.82 12.02 -6.40
C SER A 310 -19.79 10.96 -6.76
N THR A 311 -19.39 10.17 -5.77
CA THR A 311 -18.44 9.08 -5.99
C THR A 311 -19.19 7.76 -6.08
N ALA A 312 -18.78 6.89 -7.00
CA ALA A 312 -19.20 5.50 -7.03
C ALA A 312 -17.98 4.58 -7.09
N TYR A 313 -18.10 3.40 -6.50
CA TYR A 313 -17.07 2.40 -6.42
C TYR A 313 -17.50 1.19 -7.22
N LYS A 314 -16.69 0.81 -8.20
CA LYS A 314 -16.77 -0.54 -8.75
C LYS A 314 -16.11 -1.46 -7.72
N VAL A 315 -16.85 -2.41 -7.21
CA VAL A 315 -16.41 -3.33 -6.17
C VAL A 315 -16.57 -4.77 -6.63
N GLN A 316 -15.58 -5.62 -6.33
CA GLN A 316 -15.67 -7.06 -6.48
C GLN A 316 -16.06 -7.70 -5.14
N PHE A 317 -17.21 -8.35 -5.10
CA PHE A 317 -17.66 -9.05 -3.90
C PHE A 317 -16.78 -10.28 -3.65
N LEU A 318 -16.38 -10.50 -2.39
CA LEU A 318 -15.53 -11.63 -2.04
C LEU A 318 -16.28 -12.96 -2.17
N ALA A 319 -15.50 -14.04 -2.39
CA ALA A 319 -15.93 -15.43 -2.63
C ALA A 319 -16.70 -15.68 -3.94
N ILE A 320 -17.24 -14.63 -4.57
CA ILE A 320 -18.06 -14.73 -5.77
C ILE A 320 -17.38 -14.00 -6.94
N SER A 321 -17.76 -14.31 -8.19
CA SER A 321 -17.19 -13.68 -9.39
C SER A 321 -18.05 -12.54 -9.92
N ARG A 322 -18.53 -11.67 -9.01
CA ARG A 322 -19.44 -10.56 -9.32
C ARG A 322 -18.83 -9.21 -8.95
N SER A 323 -19.01 -8.24 -9.83
CA SER A 323 -18.67 -6.84 -9.56
C SER A 323 -19.91 -5.97 -9.66
N TYR A 324 -20.03 -4.99 -8.76
CA TYR A 324 -21.13 -4.04 -8.71
C TYR A 324 -20.58 -2.61 -8.75
N LEU A 325 -21.34 -1.69 -9.33
CA LEU A 325 -21.06 -0.26 -9.26
C LEU A 325 -21.98 0.35 -8.21
N LEU A 326 -21.44 0.69 -7.05
CA LEU A 326 -22.20 1.17 -5.91
C LEU A 326 -21.88 2.65 -5.62
N PRO A 327 -22.88 3.49 -5.30
CA PRO A 327 -22.61 4.84 -4.84
C PRO A 327 -21.88 4.84 -3.49
N ASP A 328 -21.20 5.93 -3.17
CA ASP A 328 -20.53 6.14 -1.88
C ASP A 328 -21.44 5.94 -0.67
N THR A 329 -22.74 6.24 -0.79
CA THR A 329 -23.76 5.99 0.24
C THR A 329 -24.00 4.50 0.56
N MET A 330 -23.50 3.58 -0.26
CA MET A 330 -23.67 2.13 -0.11
C MET A 330 -22.38 1.40 0.31
N VAL A 331 -21.28 2.13 0.53
CA VAL A 331 -19.97 1.53 0.84
C VAL A 331 -19.42 2.14 2.13
N ILE A 332 -19.01 1.29 3.08
CA ILE A 332 -18.44 1.72 4.36
C ILE A 332 -17.09 1.02 4.63
N PRO A 333 -16.20 1.61 5.45
CA PRO A 333 -14.93 0.99 5.78
C PRO A 333 -15.10 -0.40 6.39
N TYR A 334 -14.20 -1.33 6.09
CA TYR A 334 -14.29 -2.68 6.66
C TYR A 334 -14.31 -2.68 8.21
N GLN A 335 -13.62 -1.72 8.83
CA GLN A 335 -13.57 -1.53 10.28
C GLN A 335 -14.86 -0.95 10.91
N SER A 336 -15.82 -0.47 10.11
CA SER A 336 -17.02 0.22 10.63
C SER A 336 -18.24 -0.69 10.77
N TYR A 337 -18.10 -1.99 10.48
CA TYR A 337 -19.20 -2.93 10.61
C TYR A 337 -18.69 -4.30 11.02
N ILE A 338 -19.47 -4.97 11.85
CA ILE A 338 -19.24 -6.33 12.33
C ILE A 338 -20.47 -7.13 11.93
N ALA A 339 -20.25 -8.31 11.32
CA ALA A 339 -21.35 -9.20 10.98
C ALA A 339 -22.16 -9.55 12.25
N PRO A 340 -23.51 -9.60 12.20
CA PRO A 340 -24.32 -9.86 13.39
C PRO A 340 -24.02 -11.25 13.95
N ASN A 341 -23.93 -11.36 15.28
CA ASN A 341 -23.62 -12.62 15.95
C ASN A 341 -24.67 -13.69 15.67
N GLU A 342 -25.92 -13.28 15.42
CA GLU A 342 -27.04 -14.14 15.06
C GLU A 342 -26.77 -14.84 13.71
N VAL A 343 -26.25 -14.11 12.71
CA VAL A 343 -25.88 -14.70 11.41
C VAL A 343 -24.72 -15.68 11.58
N LEU A 344 -23.73 -15.34 12.42
CA LEU A 344 -22.61 -16.24 12.71
C LEU A 344 -23.06 -17.50 13.46
N HIS A 345 -24.05 -17.36 14.36
CA HIS A 345 -24.63 -18.49 15.08
C HIS A 345 -25.34 -19.46 14.12
N GLU A 346 -26.14 -18.94 13.19
CA GLU A 346 -26.79 -19.76 12.14
C GLU A 346 -25.77 -20.52 11.28
N MET A 347 -24.62 -19.90 10.96
CA MET A 347 -23.53 -20.61 10.28
C MET A 347 -22.98 -21.76 11.12
N VAL A 348 -22.70 -21.53 12.40
CA VAL A 348 -22.15 -22.57 13.29
C VAL A 348 -23.13 -23.73 13.50
N GLN A 349 -24.43 -23.44 13.61
CA GLN A 349 -25.46 -24.47 13.80
C GLN A 349 -25.80 -25.25 12.52
N ARG A 350 -25.38 -24.76 11.36
CA ARG A 350 -25.64 -25.41 10.07
C ARG A 350 -25.15 -26.87 10.07
N PRO A 351 -25.95 -27.83 9.56
CA PRO A 351 -25.52 -29.20 9.35
C PRO A 351 -24.27 -29.30 8.48
N VAL A 352 -23.39 -30.26 8.79
CA VAL A 352 -22.10 -30.44 8.11
C VAL A 352 -22.28 -30.71 6.61
N ASP A 353 -23.30 -31.47 6.23
CA ASP A 353 -23.53 -31.87 4.83
C ASP A 353 -24.19 -30.77 3.98
N ASP A 354 -24.69 -29.70 4.62
CA ASP A 354 -25.28 -28.56 3.92
C ASP A 354 -24.22 -27.53 3.49
N TRP A 355 -22.95 -27.74 3.83
CA TRP A 355 -21.84 -26.91 3.38
C TRP A 355 -21.39 -27.31 1.98
N ASP A 356 -21.58 -26.40 1.03
CA ASP A 356 -21.23 -26.60 -0.38
C ASP A 356 -20.15 -25.61 -0.84
N PHE A 357 -18.91 -26.09 -0.89
CA PHE A 357 -17.74 -25.31 -1.28
C PHE A 357 -17.38 -25.46 -2.76
N ASP A 358 -18.31 -25.93 -3.60
CA ASP A 358 -18.09 -26.05 -5.03
C ASP A 358 -17.71 -24.69 -5.68
N PRO A 359 -16.54 -24.59 -6.33
CA PRO A 359 -16.07 -23.32 -6.90
C PRO A 359 -16.99 -22.72 -7.96
N ASP A 360 -17.67 -23.56 -8.74
CA ASP A 360 -18.57 -23.09 -9.80
C ASP A 360 -19.87 -22.53 -9.20
N LYS A 361 -20.42 -23.17 -8.17
CA LYS A 361 -21.58 -22.62 -7.43
C LYS A 361 -21.24 -21.33 -6.70
N LEU A 362 -20.10 -21.29 -6.00
CA LEU A 362 -19.64 -20.09 -5.30
C LEU A 362 -19.43 -18.92 -6.28
N SER A 363 -18.73 -19.16 -7.39
CA SER A 363 -18.42 -18.11 -8.37
C SER A 363 -19.66 -17.52 -9.05
N ASN A 364 -20.69 -18.35 -9.29
CA ASN A 364 -21.90 -17.95 -9.98
C ASN A 364 -22.99 -17.34 -9.08
N PHE A 365 -22.88 -17.52 -7.76
CA PHE A 365 -23.82 -16.95 -6.79
C PHE A 365 -23.98 -15.44 -6.97
N ASP A 366 -25.22 -14.95 -6.88
CA ASP A 366 -25.56 -13.54 -7.04
C ASP A 366 -26.39 -13.08 -5.83
N PRO A 367 -25.81 -12.30 -4.90
CA PRO A 367 -26.55 -11.75 -3.76
C PRO A 367 -27.51 -10.61 -4.14
N CYS A 368 -27.41 -10.08 -5.36
CA CYS A 368 -28.24 -8.97 -5.85
C CYS A 368 -28.76 -9.29 -7.25
N PRO A 369 -29.57 -10.36 -7.40
CA PRO A 369 -30.06 -10.76 -8.71
C PRO A 369 -30.99 -9.67 -9.29
N PRO A 370 -31.13 -9.60 -10.62
CA PRO A 370 -32.11 -8.72 -11.24
C PRO A 370 -33.52 -9.01 -10.72
N THR A 371 -34.39 -8.00 -10.71
CA THR A 371 -35.81 -8.13 -10.28
C THR A 371 -36.60 -9.20 -11.02
N SER A 372 -36.14 -9.65 -12.19
CA SER A 372 -36.72 -10.76 -12.95
C SER A 372 -36.42 -12.16 -12.39
N SER A 373 -35.47 -12.27 -11.45
CA SER A 373 -35.01 -13.53 -10.87
C SER A 373 -35.38 -13.61 -9.39
N PRO A 374 -35.69 -14.80 -8.86
CA PRO A 374 -36.03 -14.95 -7.45
C PRO A 374 -34.82 -14.53 -6.58
N PRO A 375 -35.05 -13.84 -5.44
CA PRO A 375 -33.97 -13.49 -4.52
C PRO A 375 -33.35 -14.76 -3.92
N PRO A 376 -32.05 -14.75 -3.58
CA PRO A 376 -31.42 -15.88 -2.94
C PRO A 376 -32.03 -16.13 -1.56
N THR A 377 -32.15 -17.40 -1.18
CA THR A 377 -32.59 -17.75 0.17
C THR A 377 -31.47 -17.52 1.17
N PHE A 378 -31.81 -17.27 2.43
CA PHE A 378 -30.81 -17.15 3.50
C PHE A 378 -29.92 -18.38 3.60
N VAL A 379 -30.52 -19.57 3.51
CA VAL A 379 -29.82 -20.86 3.62
C VAL A 379 -28.80 -21.04 2.51
N ASP A 380 -29.15 -20.71 1.26
CA ASP A 380 -28.24 -20.81 0.12
C ASP A 380 -27.09 -19.78 0.18
N THR A 381 -27.32 -18.69 0.91
CA THR A 381 -26.37 -17.59 1.04
C THR A 381 -25.27 -17.87 2.09
N LEU A 382 -25.54 -18.73 3.07
CA LEU A 382 -24.62 -18.93 4.21
C LEU A 382 -23.23 -19.39 3.77
N THR A 383 -23.12 -20.32 2.81
CA THR A 383 -21.80 -20.82 2.39
C THR A 383 -20.98 -19.76 1.63
N PRO A 384 -21.48 -19.12 0.56
CA PRO A 384 -20.76 -18.03 -0.09
C PRO A 384 -20.42 -16.88 0.86
N PHE A 385 -21.34 -16.52 1.77
CA PHE A 385 -21.11 -15.45 2.73
C PHE A 385 -20.04 -15.82 3.77
N ALA A 386 -20.04 -17.05 4.30
CA ALA A 386 -19.01 -17.52 5.23
C ALA A 386 -17.61 -17.50 4.59
N VAL A 387 -17.50 -17.94 3.33
CA VAL A 387 -16.24 -17.84 2.57
C VAL A 387 -15.83 -16.37 2.42
N ALA A 388 -16.75 -15.48 2.06
CA ALA A 388 -16.46 -14.05 1.93
C ALA A 388 -15.94 -13.42 3.24
N LEU A 389 -16.59 -13.73 4.36
CA LEU A 389 -16.18 -13.29 5.70
C LEU A 389 -14.78 -13.81 6.06
N GLN A 390 -14.51 -15.09 5.79
CA GLN A 390 -13.22 -15.70 6.11
C GLN A 390 -12.09 -15.12 5.25
N ILE A 391 -12.34 -14.84 3.96
CA ILE A 391 -11.38 -14.15 3.09
C ILE A 391 -11.08 -12.76 3.65
N ALA A 392 -12.12 -11.98 3.97
CA ALA A 392 -11.97 -10.63 4.51
C ALA A 392 -11.18 -10.63 5.84
N SER A 393 -11.52 -11.55 6.74
CA SER A 393 -10.82 -11.77 8.01
C SER A 393 -9.34 -12.07 7.79
N MET A 394 -9.00 -13.03 6.93
CA MET A 394 -7.61 -13.37 6.65
C MET A 394 -6.85 -12.23 5.98
N LEU A 395 -7.47 -11.54 5.03
CA LEU A 395 -6.87 -10.41 4.34
C LEU A 395 -6.49 -9.28 5.30
N SER A 396 -7.33 -9.02 6.31
CA SER A 396 -7.07 -8.03 7.36
C SER A 396 -5.81 -8.33 8.21
N THR A 397 -5.34 -9.58 8.22
CA THR A 397 -4.12 -9.99 8.95
C THR A 397 -2.83 -9.77 8.17
N PHE A 398 -2.92 -9.45 6.88
CA PHE A 398 -1.76 -9.30 6.02
C PHE A 398 -1.28 -7.86 5.91
N TRP A 399 0.00 -7.64 5.61
CA TRP A 399 0.51 -6.33 5.23
C TRP A 399 1.66 -6.42 4.22
N CYS A 400 1.89 -5.35 3.45
CA CYS A 400 3.07 -5.23 2.59
C CYS A 400 3.49 -3.77 2.35
N LEU A 401 4.76 -3.55 2.01
CA LEU A 401 5.30 -2.25 1.62
C LEU A 401 5.23 -2.10 0.11
N THR A 402 5.07 -0.86 -0.37
CA THR A 402 4.98 -0.58 -1.80
C THR A 402 5.76 0.66 -2.19
N ASP A 403 5.98 0.81 -3.50
CA ASP A 403 6.50 2.06 -4.06
C ASP A 403 7.88 2.42 -3.49
N GLU A 404 8.74 1.39 -3.43
CA GLU A 404 10.12 1.50 -2.98
C GLU A 404 10.91 2.53 -3.82
N TRP A 405 11.67 3.36 -3.13
CA TRP A 405 12.57 4.36 -3.70
C TRP A 405 13.78 4.62 -2.80
N ASP A 406 14.89 5.06 -3.39
CA ASP A 406 16.13 5.35 -2.67
C ASP A 406 16.25 6.84 -2.32
N ALA A 407 16.35 7.13 -1.02
CA ALA A 407 16.54 8.48 -0.50
C ALA A 407 18.02 8.74 -0.19
N LYS A 408 18.60 9.80 -0.78
CA LYS A 408 19.95 10.26 -0.45
C LYS A 408 19.88 11.26 0.70
N LEU A 409 20.44 10.89 1.85
CA LEU A 409 20.48 11.68 3.08
C LEU A 409 21.88 12.24 3.27
N SER A 410 22.00 13.54 3.47
CA SER A 410 23.26 14.17 3.88
C SER A 410 23.33 14.19 5.40
N LEU A 411 24.28 13.46 5.99
CA LEU A 411 24.52 13.46 7.42
C LEU A 411 25.75 14.31 7.74
N PRO A 412 25.73 15.09 8.84
CA PRO A 412 26.93 15.74 9.36
C PRO A 412 27.98 14.68 9.69
N GLN A 413 29.19 14.83 9.15
CA GLN A 413 30.30 13.96 9.56
C GLN A 413 30.72 14.35 10.98
N ALA A 414 30.66 13.41 11.92
CA ALA A 414 31.21 13.63 13.25
C ALA A 414 32.69 14.03 13.13
N PRO A 415 33.18 15.04 13.87
CA PRO A 415 34.58 15.45 13.79
C PRO A 415 35.48 14.25 14.07
N THR A 416 36.36 13.94 13.13
CA THR A 416 37.31 12.83 13.27
C THR A 416 38.36 13.19 14.33
N ARG A 417 38.19 12.53 15.49
CA ARG A 417 39.10 12.29 16.63
C ARG A 417 39.19 13.36 17.75
N PRO A 418 39.17 12.91 19.03
CA PRO A 418 39.68 13.69 20.14
C PRO A 418 41.21 13.73 20.07
N ILE A 419 41.80 14.92 20.22
CA ILE A 419 43.24 15.07 20.48
C ILE A 419 43.50 14.40 21.83
N ALA A 420 44.20 13.26 21.83
CA ALA A 420 44.65 12.66 23.08
C ALA A 420 45.62 13.64 23.78
N PRO A 421 45.53 13.81 25.11
CA PRO A 421 46.46 14.67 25.84
C PRO A 421 47.91 14.21 25.62
N PRO A 422 48.88 15.13 25.52
CA PRO A 422 50.26 14.77 25.24
C PRO A 422 50.80 13.84 26.32
N SER A 423 51.25 12.66 25.91
CA SER A 423 51.72 11.58 26.80
C SER A 423 53.14 11.80 27.35
N SER A 424 53.80 12.91 27.03
CA SER A 424 55.16 13.20 27.49
C SER A 424 55.42 14.70 27.55
N LEU A 425 56.39 15.11 28.37
CA LEU A 425 56.85 16.50 28.47
C LEU A 425 57.40 16.99 27.12
N GLN A 426 58.07 16.11 26.36
CA GLN A 426 58.61 16.42 25.03
C GLN A 426 57.49 16.75 24.03
N SER A 427 56.41 15.94 24.02
CA SER A 427 55.25 16.18 23.15
C SER A 427 54.42 17.40 23.56
N ALA A 428 54.45 17.78 24.85
CA ALA A 428 53.88 19.04 25.31
C ALA A 428 54.71 20.27 24.88
N ILE A 429 56.05 20.17 24.89
CA ILE A 429 56.96 21.23 24.44
C ILE A 429 56.86 21.42 22.91
N GLU A 430 56.80 20.34 22.14
CA GLU A 430 56.58 20.39 20.69
C GLU A 430 55.21 20.99 20.34
N ALA A 431 54.14 20.59 21.03
CA ALA A 431 52.80 21.17 20.84
C ALA A 431 52.75 22.67 21.20
N ALA A 432 53.47 23.10 22.23
CA ALA A 432 53.58 24.51 22.60
C ALA A 432 54.39 25.32 21.57
N GLY A 433 55.43 24.73 20.98
CA GLY A 433 56.23 25.33 19.90
C GLY A 433 55.40 25.58 18.63
N VAL A 434 54.56 24.61 18.24
CA VAL A 434 53.66 24.73 17.08
C VAL A 434 52.57 25.79 17.29
N ASN A 435 52.02 25.89 18.50
CA ASN A 435 51.02 26.92 18.81
C ASN A 435 51.61 28.33 18.81
N ASN A 436 52.83 28.52 19.32
CA ASN A 436 53.49 29.82 19.32
C ASN A 436 54.00 30.27 17.95
N ALA A 437 54.33 29.32 17.05
CA ALA A 437 54.68 29.61 15.66
C ALA A 437 53.48 30.12 14.82
N SER A 438 52.24 29.94 15.29
CA SER A 438 51.04 30.44 14.62
C SER A 438 50.72 31.92 14.91
N ILE A 439 51.47 32.58 15.80
CA ILE A 439 51.23 33.97 16.22
C ILE A 439 52.04 35.00 15.41
N SER A 440 53.04 34.59 14.62
CA SER A 440 53.79 35.51 13.75
C SER A 440 53.45 35.32 12.26
N SER A 441 52.66 36.26 11.74
CA SER A 441 52.49 36.65 10.32
C SER A 441 51.99 35.61 9.30
N GLY A 442 50.69 35.64 8.98
CA GLY A 442 50.08 35.00 7.79
C GLY A 442 48.54 35.11 7.76
N PRO A 443 47.87 35.12 6.58
CA PRO A 443 46.46 35.48 6.46
C PRO A 443 45.50 34.45 7.08
N ARG A 444 44.35 34.95 7.55
CA ARG A 444 43.24 34.21 8.22
C ARG A 444 43.02 32.79 7.68
N PRO A 445 42.93 31.76 8.54
CA PRO A 445 42.58 30.41 8.09
C PRO A 445 41.12 30.37 7.60
N GLN A 446 40.93 29.91 6.37
CA GLN A 446 39.63 29.52 5.85
C GLN A 446 39.15 28.28 6.60
N ILE A 447 37.98 28.36 7.22
CA ILE A 447 37.30 27.20 7.80
C ILE A 447 36.92 26.27 6.63
N PRO A 448 37.41 25.02 6.56
CA PRO A 448 36.99 24.09 5.51
C PRO A 448 35.47 23.85 5.62
N PRO A 449 34.75 23.74 4.48
CA PRO A 449 33.32 23.50 4.51
C PRO A 449 33.00 22.21 5.29
N PRO A 450 31.89 22.16 6.03
CA PRO A 450 31.52 20.99 6.82
C PRO A 450 31.41 19.77 5.90
N GLN A 451 32.23 18.75 6.18
CA GLN A 451 32.21 17.51 5.43
C GLN A 451 30.88 16.80 5.71
N THR A 452 30.09 16.57 4.67
CA THR A 452 28.80 15.88 4.76
C THR A 452 28.95 14.48 4.16
N ARG A 453 28.48 13.46 4.88
CA ARG A 453 28.44 12.09 4.37
C ARG A 453 27.07 11.83 3.77
N THR A 454 27.01 11.53 2.48
CA THR A 454 25.76 11.07 1.85
C THR A 454 25.54 9.58 2.15
N VAL A 455 24.40 9.25 2.75
CA VAL A 455 23.92 7.87 2.99
C VAL A 455 22.68 7.64 2.16
N THR A 456 22.58 6.48 1.50
CA THR A 456 21.36 6.09 0.78
C THR A 456 20.50 5.23 1.71
N GLN A 457 19.23 5.60 1.88
CA GLN A 457 18.23 4.89 2.69
C GLN A 457 17.06 4.47 1.79
N THR A 458 16.70 3.19 1.82
CA THR A 458 15.49 2.69 1.15
C THR A 458 14.23 3.15 1.87
N ARG A 459 13.33 3.78 1.12
CA ARG A 459 12.05 4.34 1.58
C ARG A 459 10.89 3.82 0.73
N PHE A 460 9.68 4.00 1.24
CA PHE A 460 8.44 3.56 0.62
C PHE A 460 7.45 4.72 0.56
N GLN A 461 6.61 4.77 -0.47
CA GLN A 461 5.53 5.75 -0.50
C GLN A 461 4.23 5.21 0.10
N GLY A 462 4.04 3.90 0.16
CA GLY A 462 2.79 3.33 0.66
C GLY A 462 2.93 1.98 1.35
N ILE A 463 1.86 1.59 2.03
CA ILE A 463 1.71 0.34 2.77
C ILE A 463 0.30 -0.19 2.55
N TRP A 464 0.18 -1.49 2.34
CA TRP A 464 -1.08 -2.19 2.59
C TRP A 464 -1.09 -2.64 4.05
N TRP A 465 -1.98 -2.09 4.86
CA TRP A 465 -2.12 -2.37 6.28
C TRP A 465 -3.45 -3.09 6.51
N GLY A 466 -3.43 -4.42 6.40
CA GLY A 466 -4.65 -5.24 6.41
C GLY A 466 -5.53 -4.96 5.19
N GLY A 467 -6.74 -4.48 5.46
CA GLY A 467 -7.72 -4.09 4.43
C GLY A 467 -7.46 -2.72 3.81
N GLU A 468 -6.60 -1.89 4.39
CA GLU A 468 -6.44 -0.48 4.04
C GLU A 468 -5.15 -0.19 3.28
N ARG A 469 -5.20 0.81 2.43
CA ARG A 469 -4.05 1.42 1.77
C ARG A 469 -3.64 2.69 2.52
N LEU A 470 -2.39 2.80 2.94
CA LEU A 470 -1.83 3.98 3.58
C LEU A 470 -0.73 4.59 2.69
N TRP A 471 -0.71 5.91 2.56
CA TRP A 471 0.28 6.67 1.81
C TRP A 471 1.11 7.54 2.75
N ALA A 472 2.38 7.78 2.42
CA ALA A 472 3.07 8.96 2.93
C ALA A 472 2.23 10.21 2.58
N ASP A 473 2.17 11.15 3.51
CA ASP A 473 1.28 12.31 3.66
C ASP A 473 -0.16 12.02 4.11
N ASP A 474 -0.54 10.76 4.40
CA ASP A 474 -1.83 10.49 5.05
C ASP A 474 -1.87 10.96 6.51
N LEU A 475 -3.07 11.29 6.98
CA LEU A 475 -3.37 11.33 8.42
C LEU A 475 -3.81 9.94 8.90
N VAL A 476 -3.02 9.33 9.78
CA VAL A 476 -3.27 8.00 10.35
C VAL A 476 -3.56 8.09 11.84
N ARG A 477 -4.42 7.21 12.34
CA ARG A 477 -4.75 7.07 13.76
C ARG A 477 -3.71 6.19 14.45
N LEU A 478 -3.37 6.50 15.70
CA LEU A 478 -2.44 5.73 16.52
C LEU A 478 -3.16 4.90 17.58
N LYS A 479 -2.59 3.74 17.91
CA LYS A 479 -3.06 2.88 19.01
C LYS A 479 -2.80 3.52 20.37
N VAL A 480 -1.72 4.28 20.49
CA VAL A 480 -1.33 4.92 21.76
C VAL A 480 -2.35 6.00 22.11
N PRO A 481 -3.09 5.87 23.24
CA PRO A 481 -4.03 6.89 23.65
C PRO A 481 -3.30 8.13 24.18
N ARG A 482 -3.95 9.29 24.08
CA ARG A 482 -3.32 10.55 24.43
C ARG A 482 -2.92 10.65 25.90
N ASN A 483 -3.72 10.08 26.80
CA ASN A 483 -3.42 9.99 28.23
C ASN A 483 -2.20 9.11 28.58
N CYS A 484 -1.70 8.29 27.66
CA CYS A 484 -0.47 7.52 27.84
C CYS A 484 0.74 8.19 27.17
N LEU A 485 0.52 9.15 26.27
CA LEU A 485 1.56 9.88 25.56
C LEU A 485 1.79 11.21 26.25
N ALA A 486 2.83 11.34 27.08
CA ALA A 486 3.17 12.59 27.77
C ALA A 486 1.95 13.25 28.47
N PRO A 487 1.32 12.57 29.47
CA PRO A 487 0.07 13.00 30.08
C PRO A 487 0.12 14.39 30.73
N THR A 488 1.29 14.79 31.22
CA THR A 488 1.57 16.12 31.79
C THR A 488 2.46 16.97 30.89
N GLY A 489 2.65 16.54 29.63
CA GLY A 489 3.69 17.02 28.74
C GLY A 489 5.04 16.32 28.98
N ALA A 490 5.96 16.50 28.04
CA ALA A 490 7.34 16.02 28.10
C ALA A 490 8.25 16.99 27.32
N PRO A 491 9.58 16.90 27.40
CA PRO A 491 10.45 17.68 26.53
C PRO A 491 10.05 17.51 25.07
N HIS A 492 9.71 18.63 24.42
CA HIS A 492 9.22 18.70 23.03
C HIS A 492 7.87 18.04 22.73
N ILE A 493 7.13 17.58 23.73
CA ILE A 493 5.75 17.07 23.58
C ILE A 493 4.84 17.89 24.49
N PHE A 494 3.87 18.60 23.92
CA PHE A 494 2.97 19.43 24.69
C PHE A 494 2.01 18.60 25.55
N ALA A 495 1.52 19.17 26.66
CA ALA A 495 0.47 18.56 27.46
C ALA A 495 -0.85 18.44 26.66
N PRO A 496 -1.74 17.48 26.98
CA PRO A 496 -3.04 17.36 26.32
C PRO A 496 -3.88 18.63 26.42
N SER A 497 -4.61 18.99 25.37
CA SER A 497 -5.60 20.06 25.44
C SER A 497 -6.70 19.70 26.43
N GLY A 498 -7.07 20.62 27.33
CA GLY A 498 -8.28 20.48 28.16
C GLY A 498 -9.57 20.67 27.35
N PRO A 499 -10.75 20.61 28.00
CA PRO A 499 -12.00 21.01 27.36
C PRO A 499 -11.98 22.50 27.00
N GLY A 500 -12.55 22.83 25.85
CA GLY A 500 -12.81 24.21 25.43
C GLY A 500 -13.93 24.86 26.26
N PRO A 501 -14.09 26.19 26.18
CA PRO A 501 -15.08 26.93 26.98
C PRO A 501 -16.50 26.35 26.95
N LYS A 502 -17.01 25.97 25.76
CA LYS A 502 -18.36 25.39 25.63
C LYS A 502 -18.48 24.03 26.32
N SER A 503 -17.53 23.14 26.09
CA SER A 503 -17.51 21.82 26.72
C SER A 503 -17.30 21.93 28.24
N ARG A 504 -16.49 22.88 28.69
CA ARG A 504 -16.24 23.13 30.10
C ARG A 504 -17.52 23.51 30.85
N ALA A 505 -18.32 24.42 30.27
CA ALA A 505 -19.60 24.81 30.85
C ALA A 505 -20.58 23.62 31.02
N LEU A 506 -20.59 22.69 30.06
CA LEU A 506 -21.42 21.48 30.14
C LEU A 506 -20.92 20.50 31.22
N ILE A 507 -19.59 20.32 31.33
CA ILE A 507 -18.97 19.44 32.32
C ILE A 507 -19.20 19.96 33.75
N ASP A 508 -19.02 21.27 33.96
CA ASP A 508 -19.24 21.92 35.25
C ASP A 508 -20.73 21.80 35.65
N ALA A 509 -21.67 21.84 34.69
CA ALA A 509 -23.09 21.63 34.95
C ALA A 509 -23.44 20.17 35.31
N SER A 510 -22.64 19.20 34.88
CA SER A 510 -22.86 17.77 35.17
C SER A 510 -22.05 17.23 36.36
N ASN A 511 -21.29 18.07 37.08
CA ASN A 511 -20.37 17.68 38.16
C ASN A 511 -19.37 16.57 37.76
N ALA A 512 -18.98 16.50 36.49
CA ALA A 512 -18.00 15.53 36.01
C ALA A 512 -16.57 16.08 36.13
N ASP A 513 -15.55 15.21 36.24
CA ASP A 513 -14.15 15.66 36.33
C ASP A 513 -13.66 16.18 34.97
N PRO A 514 -13.30 17.47 34.84
CA PRO A 514 -12.80 18.04 33.59
C PRO A 514 -11.49 17.42 33.09
N SER A 515 -10.72 16.74 33.95
CA SER A 515 -9.46 16.09 33.58
C SER A 515 -9.65 14.88 32.65
N GLU A 516 -10.87 14.30 32.64
CA GLU A 516 -11.25 13.17 31.79
C GLU A 516 -11.67 13.61 30.37
N TYR A 517 -11.84 14.91 30.15
CA TYR A 517 -12.32 15.48 28.88
C TYR A 517 -11.20 16.19 28.10
N GLY A 518 -11.52 16.59 26.87
CA GLY A 518 -10.58 17.23 25.96
C GLY A 518 -9.73 16.23 25.18
N GLY A 519 -8.46 16.55 24.96
CA GLY A 519 -7.53 15.75 24.17
C GLY A 519 -7.21 14.40 24.83
N THR A 520 -7.26 14.31 26.16
CA THR A 520 -6.93 13.11 26.96
C THR A 520 -7.75 11.88 26.59
N SER A 521 -9.04 12.05 26.25
CA SER A 521 -9.97 10.96 25.92
C SER A 521 -10.08 10.66 24.41
N ARG A 522 -9.43 11.46 23.56
CA ARG A 522 -9.57 11.40 22.09
C ARG A 522 -8.39 10.70 21.42
N GLY A 523 -8.50 10.53 20.10
CA GLY A 523 -7.48 9.93 19.26
C GLY A 523 -6.21 10.78 19.15
N VAL A 524 -5.07 10.09 19.00
CA VAL A 524 -3.80 10.68 18.56
C VAL A 524 -3.60 10.30 17.09
N PHE A 525 -3.09 11.24 16.31
CA PHE A 525 -2.88 11.08 14.88
C PHE A 525 -1.43 11.36 14.53
N MET A 526 -0.96 10.76 13.44
CA MET A 526 0.29 11.10 12.80
C MET A 526 0.01 11.54 11.36
N LYS A 527 0.55 12.69 10.96
CA LYS A 527 0.71 13.01 9.54
C LYS A 527 1.94 12.26 9.05
N LEU A 528 1.72 11.16 8.35
CA LEU A 528 2.74 10.17 8.00
C LEU A 528 3.73 10.75 6.98
N GLN A 529 4.89 11.24 7.37
CA GLN A 529 5.85 11.85 6.45
C GLN A 529 6.75 10.85 5.76
N THR A 530 7.28 9.87 6.51
CA THR A 530 8.24 8.90 5.95
C THR A 530 7.94 7.48 6.37
N ILE A 531 8.29 6.54 5.49
CA ILE A 531 8.17 5.09 5.69
C ILE A 531 9.49 4.48 5.24
N PHE A 532 10.18 3.79 6.15
CA PHE A 532 11.55 3.33 5.87
C PHE A 532 11.92 2.08 6.67
N LEU A 533 12.91 1.34 6.16
CA LEU A 533 13.48 0.20 6.85
C LEU A 533 14.68 0.60 7.69
N VAL A 534 14.81 -0.03 8.86
CA VAL A 534 15.94 0.07 9.76
C VAL A 534 16.49 -1.34 9.99
N GLU A 535 17.82 -1.49 9.98
CA GLU A 535 18.45 -2.75 10.34
C GLU A 535 18.41 -2.95 11.86
N GLY A 536 17.74 -4.02 12.30
CA GLY A 536 17.55 -4.37 13.70
C GLY A 536 18.79 -5.06 14.28
N GLY A 537 19.81 -4.25 14.63
CA GLY A 537 20.98 -4.66 15.42
C GLY A 537 21.54 -6.06 15.13
N ASN A 538 22.00 -6.76 16.17
CA ASN A 538 22.66 -8.08 16.10
C ASN A 538 21.83 -9.22 15.46
N THR A 539 20.57 -8.99 15.08
CA THR A 539 19.69 -10.04 14.54
C THR A 539 19.62 -10.06 13.02
N GLY A 540 20.12 -9.03 12.33
CA GLY A 540 20.01 -8.87 10.88
C GLY A 540 18.56 -8.74 10.37
N LYS A 541 17.56 -8.67 11.26
CA LYS A 541 16.15 -8.48 10.89
C LYS A 541 15.89 -7.02 10.59
N ARG A 542 15.27 -6.73 9.46
CA ARG A 542 14.85 -5.37 9.09
C ARG A 542 13.51 -5.04 9.76
N GLU A 543 13.42 -3.91 10.45
CA GLU A 543 12.20 -3.36 11.04
C GLU A 543 11.71 -2.21 10.15
N CYS A 544 10.42 -2.12 9.89
CA CYS A 544 9.84 -0.96 9.23
C CYS A 544 9.37 0.07 10.28
N ARG A 545 9.73 1.33 10.05
CA ARG A 545 9.33 2.47 10.90
C ARG A 545 8.70 3.55 10.07
N VAL A 546 7.95 4.39 10.77
CA VAL A 546 7.29 5.58 10.22
C VAL A 546 7.69 6.81 11.00
N SER A 547 7.70 7.96 10.34
CA SER A 547 7.87 9.24 11.01
C SER A 547 6.87 10.29 10.59
N GLY A 548 6.63 11.27 11.47
CA GLY A 548 5.77 12.40 11.17
C GLY A 548 5.43 13.29 12.36
N MET A 549 4.73 14.37 12.08
CA MET A 549 4.15 15.25 13.10
C MET A 549 2.96 14.55 13.76
N LEU A 550 2.88 14.66 15.09
CA LEU A 550 1.75 14.15 15.86
C LEU A 550 0.69 15.24 16.08
N TYR A 551 -0.57 14.84 16.05
CA TYR A 551 -1.72 15.70 16.31
C TYR A 551 -2.67 15.07 17.32
N GLU A 552 -3.41 15.92 18.03
CA GLU A 552 -4.59 15.54 18.82
C GLU A 552 -5.82 16.32 18.32
N LEU A 553 -7.01 15.95 18.79
CA LEU A 553 -8.24 16.72 18.58
C LEU A 553 -8.52 17.63 19.78
N ALA A 554 -8.35 18.93 19.58
CA ALA A 554 -8.80 19.96 20.52
C ALA A 554 -10.19 20.47 20.13
N ASP A 555 -10.93 21.01 21.09
CA ASP A 555 -12.19 21.70 20.79
C ASP A 555 -11.91 22.92 19.89
N ALA A 556 -12.83 23.23 18.98
CA ALA A 556 -12.63 24.33 18.03
C ALA A 556 -12.39 25.67 18.75
N ASP A 557 -13.04 25.87 19.89
CA ASP A 557 -12.95 27.05 20.77
C ASP A 557 -11.83 26.95 21.83
N TRP A 558 -11.04 25.87 21.87
CA TRP A 558 -9.91 25.74 22.79
C TRP A 558 -8.70 26.55 22.31
N GLU A 559 -8.07 27.33 23.19
CA GLU A 559 -6.89 28.13 22.85
C GLU A 559 -5.58 27.44 23.28
N ASP A 560 -4.60 27.37 22.37
CA ASP A 560 -3.31 26.74 22.67
C ASP A 560 -2.37 27.73 23.38
N PRO A 561 -1.95 27.47 24.63
CA PRO A 561 -1.00 28.33 25.32
C PRO A 561 0.40 28.29 24.71
N ASN A 562 0.72 27.28 23.89
CA ASN A 562 2.04 27.10 23.28
C ASN A 562 2.15 27.69 21.86
N LEU A 563 1.03 28.14 21.28
CA LEU A 563 1.04 28.84 20.00
C LEU A 563 0.87 30.35 20.26
N PRO A 564 1.56 31.21 19.48
CA PRO A 564 1.36 32.65 19.63
C PRO A 564 -0.11 32.99 19.36
N ARG A 565 -0.73 33.75 20.29
CA ARG A 565 -2.07 34.35 20.08
C ARG A 565 -2.00 35.20 18.82
N ASN A 566 -2.65 34.76 17.75
CA ASN A 566 -2.54 35.48 16.48
C ASN A 566 -3.25 36.84 16.62
N VAL A 567 -2.52 37.88 16.22
CA VAL A 567 -2.95 39.28 16.18
C VAL A 567 -4.24 39.39 15.39
N GLU A 568 -5.12 40.27 15.88
CA GLU A 568 -6.45 40.57 15.36
C GLU A 568 -6.49 40.71 13.83
N SER A 569 -7.63 40.27 13.29
CA SER A 569 -8.15 40.50 11.94
C SER A 569 -7.76 41.84 11.33
N ILE A 570 -6.91 41.82 10.29
CA ILE A 570 -6.83 42.92 9.32
C ILE A 570 -7.88 42.65 8.23
N PRO A 571 -8.76 43.62 7.90
CA PRO A 571 -9.79 43.43 6.89
C PRO A 571 -9.20 43.19 5.50
N SER A 572 -9.86 42.31 4.77
CA SER A 572 -9.51 41.85 3.43
C SER A 572 -9.56 42.98 2.40
N SER A 573 -8.45 43.69 2.19
CA SER A 573 -8.13 44.41 0.95
C SER A 573 -6.68 44.90 1.04
N ALA A 574 -5.85 44.53 0.07
CA ALA A 574 -4.43 44.87 -0.06
C ALA A 574 -3.45 44.13 0.88
N ALA A 575 -3.27 42.83 0.65
CA ALA A 575 -2.02 42.14 1.01
C ALA A 575 -1.26 41.75 -0.27
N LEU A 576 -0.05 42.30 -0.42
CA LEU A 576 0.95 41.86 -1.39
C LEU A 576 1.16 40.34 -1.29
N PRO A 577 1.53 39.66 -2.40
CA PRO A 577 1.63 38.21 -2.41
C PRO A 577 2.72 37.77 -1.40
N PRO A 578 2.41 36.82 -0.49
CA PRO A 578 3.42 36.29 0.41
C PRO A 578 4.48 35.55 -0.42
N SER A 579 5.75 35.88 -0.15
CA SER A 579 6.93 35.21 -0.67
C SER A 579 6.82 33.69 -0.52
N SER A 580 7.29 32.97 -1.53
CA SER A 580 7.26 31.52 -1.76
C SER A 580 7.86 30.65 -0.62
N GLY A 581 7.17 30.58 0.53
CA GLY A 581 7.34 29.52 1.53
C GLY A 581 6.36 28.40 1.23
N GLN A 582 6.86 27.17 1.02
CA GLN A 582 6.01 25.99 0.80
C GLN A 582 5.03 25.83 1.97
N LYS A 583 3.73 26.02 1.72
CA LYS A 583 2.68 25.65 2.68
C LYS A 583 2.72 24.13 2.86
N GLU A 584 2.81 23.66 4.10
CA GLU A 584 2.62 22.24 4.39
C GLU A 584 1.32 21.74 3.75
N PRO A 585 1.26 20.51 3.22
CA PRO A 585 0.04 19.96 2.66
C PRO A 585 -1.09 20.03 3.71
N PRO A 586 -2.29 20.50 3.34
CA PRO A 586 -3.39 20.65 4.28
C PRO A 586 -3.79 19.29 4.88
N LEU A 587 -4.20 19.29 6.15
CA LEU A 587 -4.77 18.11 6.80
C LEU A 587 -6.20 17.86 6.27
N PRO A 588 -6.69 16.61 6.32
CA PRO A 588 -8.12 16.36 6.11
C PRO A 588 -8.96 17.16 7.13
N PRO A 589 -10.24 17.42 6.82
CA PRO A 589 -11.11 18.17 7.73
C PRO A 589 -11.26 17.42 9.07
N PRO A 590 -11.18 18.12 10.23
CA PRO A 590 -11.46 17.51 11.53
C PRO A 590 -12.96 17.19 11.68
N PRO A 591 -13.35 16.39 12.70
CA PRO A 591 -14.75 16.23 13.03
C PRO A 591 -15.38 17.57 13.41
N THR A 592 -16.68 17.71 13.16
CA THR A 592 -17.43 18.95 13.45
C THR A 592 -17.27 19.37 14.92
N GLY A 593 -16.89 20.62 15.16
CA GLY A 593 -16.68 21.17 16.51
C GLY A 593 -15.25 21.01 17.04
N TYR A 594 -14.34 20.44 16.25
CA TYR A 594 -12.95 20.19 16.66
C TYR A 594 -11.93 20.79 15.69
N LYS A 595 -10.67 20.82 16.11
CA LYS A 595 -9.51 21.14 15.27
C LYS A 595 -8.33 20.23 15.59
N PHE A 596 -7.53 19.93 14.57
CA PHE A 596 -6.26 19.26 14.77
C PHE A 596 -5.24 20.21 15.39
N ARG A 597 -4.65 19.80 16.51
CA ARG A 597 -3.62 20.55 17.21
C ARG A 597 -2.30 19.77 17.13
N PRO A 598 -1.21 20.35 16.60
CA PRO A 598 0.10 19.72 16.64
C PRO A 598 0.57 19.59 18.10
N ILE A 599 1.11 18.43 18.47
CA ILE A 599 1.53 18.15 19.86
C ILE A 599 3.04 18.05 20.05
N LEU A 600 3.83 18.22 18.98
CA LEU A 600 5.29 18.28 19.06
C LEU A 600 5.78 19.72 18.87
N ALA A 601 6.90 20.05 19.50
CA ALA A 601 7.58 21.32 19.29
C ALA A 601 8.05 21.47 17.83
N THR A 602 8.16 22.73 17.37
CA THR A 602 8.64 23.06 16.02
C THR A 602 9.98 22.38 15.72
N GLY A 603 10.09 21.77 14.53
CA GLY A 603 11.30 21.05 14.11
C GLY A 603 11.47 19.66 14.74
N GLN A 604 10.41 19.07 15.31
CA GLN A 604 10.45 17.70 15.83
C GLN A 604 9.51 16.80 15.04
N GLU A 605 9.93 15.55 14.83
CA GLU A 605 9.11 14.48 14.29
C GLU A 605 9.12 13.28 15.26
N ALA A 606 8.01 12.58 15.37
CA ALA A 606 7.97 11.30 16.05
C ALA A 606 8.39 10.20 15.07
N VAL A 607 9.18 9.23 15.54
CA VAL A 607 9.58 8.02 14.81
C VAL A 607 9.09 6.81 15.59
N MET A 608 8.33 5.92 14.95
CA MET A 608 7.73 4.78 15.64
C MET A 608 7.59 3.53 14.77
N SER A 609 7.45 2.38 15.42
CA SER A 609 7.15 1.10 14.76
C SER A 609 5.76 1.11 14.11
N LEU A 610 5.62 0.42 12.97
CA LEU A 610 4.33 0.27 12.29
C LEU A 610 3.24 -0.34 13.18
N SER A 611 3.61 -1.17 14.15
CA SER A 611 2.66 -1.83 15.06
C SER A 611 1.85 -0.85 15.92
N LEU A 612 2.25 0.43 15.98
CA LEU A 612 1.54 1.49 16.71
C LEU A 612 0.47 2.20 15.85
N LEU A 613 0.38 1.90 14.55
CA LEU A 613 -0.67 2.43 13.69
C LEU A 613 -1.99 1.67 13.92
N SER A 614 -3.08 2.42 14.05
CA SER A 614 -4.44 1.86 14.10
C SER A 614 -5.09 1.76 12.72
N GLY A 615 -4.70 2.61 11.77
CA GLY A 615 -5.31 2.67 10.43
C GLY A 615 -5.56 4.10 9.98
N ARG A 616 -6.26 4.26 8.85
CA ARG A 616 -6.55 5.60 8.28
C ARG A 616 -7.57 6.37 9.14
N TYR A 617 -7.50 7.71 9.10
CA TYR A 617 -8.54 8.61 9.59
C TYR A 617 -9.67 8.76 8.55
N TYR A 618 -10.94 8.63 8.96
CA TYR A 618 -12.10 8.76 8.07
C TYR A 618 -12.91 10.02 8.40
N PRO A 619 -12.70 11.15 7.68
CA PRO A 619 -13.41 12.39 7.96
C PRO A 619 -14.91 12.24 7.69
N ARG A 620 -15.75 12.75 8.60
CA ARG A 620 -17.22 12.76 8.48
C ARG A 620 -17.87 11.38 8.32
N LEU A 621 -17.20 10.31 8.74
CA LEU A 621 -17.74 8.96 8.63
C LEU A 621 -19.04 8.81 9.42
N LEU A 622 -19.17 9.47 10.56
CA LEU A 622 -20.37 9.38 11.40
C LEU A 622 -21.60 10.04 10.76
N GLN A 623 -21.43 10.82 9.69
CA GLN A 623 -22.51 11.40 8.89
C GLN A 623 -23.00 10.44 7.78
N HIS A 624 -22.33 9.30 7.60
CA HIS A 624 -22.68 8.33 6.57
C HIS A 624 -24.11 7.77 6.78
N PRO A 625 -24.97 7.74 5.76
CA PRO A 625 -26.37 7.32 5.90
C PRO A 625 -26.56 5.94 6.55
N LEU A 626 -25.71 4.96 6.19
CA LEU A 626 -25.79 3.61 6.73
C LEU A 626 -25.37 3.51 8.21
N LEU A 627 -24.55 4.45 8.69
CA LEU A 627 -24.11 4.48 10.09
C LEU A 627 -25.02 5.37 10.93
N LYS A 628 -25.62 6.40 10.32
CA LYS A 628 -26.51 7.34 10.99
C LYS A 628 -27.68 6.66 11.68
N THR A 629 -28.30 5.66 11.04
CA THR A 629 -29.40 4.88 11.62
C THR A 629 -28.95 4.04 12.83
N CYS A 630 -27.74 3.48 12.78
CA CYS A 630 -27.17 2.77 13.92
C CYS A 630 -26.87 3.73 15.08
N LEU A 631 -26.37 4.92 14.77
CA LEU A 631 -26.01 5.94 15.77
C LEU A 631 -27.23 6.67 16.33
N SER A 632 -28.33 6.83 15.59
CA SER A 632 -29.54 7.51 16.08
C SER A 632 -30.23 6.74 17.19
N ASN A 633 -30.03 5.42 17.27
CA ASN A 633 -30.55 4.58 18.34
C ASN A 633 -29.70 4.66 19.63
N ILE A 634 -28.55 5.34 19.57
CA ILE A 634 -27.66 5.54 20.71
C ILE A 634 -28.03 6.87 21.36
N ILE A 635 -28.56 6.80 22.57
CA ILE A 635 -28.96 7.99 23.33
C ILE A 635 -27.66 8.73 23.77
N PRO A 636 -27.41 9.98 23.34
CA PRO A 636 -26.15 10.69 23.61
C PRO A 636 -25.89 10.98 25.10
N SER A 637 -26.91 10.87 25.96
CA SER A 637 -26.82 11.16 27.39
C SER A 637 -26.38 9.97 28.25
N ASP A 638 -26.28 8.76 27.70
CA ASP A 638 -25.80 7.59 28.44
C ASP A 638 -24.39 7.19 27.98
N GLN A 639 -23.41 7.39 28.88
CA GLN A 639 -22.01 7.01 28.65
C GLN A 639 -21.86 5.52 28.32
N ASN A 640 -22.71 4.65 28.89
CA ASN A 640 -22.65 3.22 28.60
C ASN A 640 -23.09 2.92 27.16
N THR A 641 -24.10 3.62 26.65
CA THR A 641 -24.57 3.45 25.27
C THR A 641 -23.57 4.04 24.25
N MET A 642 -22.90 5.16 24.57
CA MET A 642 -21.82 5.71 23.72
C MET A 642 -20.63 4.74 23.58
N LEU A 643 -20.30 4.02 24.65
CA LEU A 643 -19.23 3.01 24.65
C LEU A 643 -19.53 1.82 23.73
N GLN A 644 -20.81 1.51 23.46
CA GLN A 644 -21.19 0.40 22.56
C GLN A 644 -20.74 0.67 21.11
N ALA A 645 -20.79 1.92 20.66
CA ALA A 645 -20.29 2.33 19.35
C ALA A 645 -18.88 2.93 19.39
N ALA A 646 -18.12 2.73 20.47
CA ALA A 646 -16.76 3.26 20.65
C ALA A 646 -15.85 3.03 19.43
N HIS A 647 -16.01 1.89 18.79
CA HIS A 647 -15.26 1.50 17.60
C HIS A 647 -15.53 2.42 16.38
N LEU A 648 -16.76 2.94 16.23
CA LEU A 648 -17.12 3.91 15.17
C LEU A 648 -16.57 5.30 15.49
N TRP A 649 -16.76 5.78 16.73
CA TRP A 649 -16.25 7.08 17.18
C TRP A 649 -14.72 7.17 17.03
N ALA A 650 -14.02 6.04 17.20
CA ALA A 650 -12.58 5.97 17.01
C ALA A 650 -12.15 6.16 15.55
N LEU A 651 -12.98 5.86 14.53
CA LEU A 651 -12.63 6.02 13.11
C LEU A 651 -12.52 7.50 12.69
N GLU A 652 -13.31 8.35 13.34
CA GLU A 652 -13.20 9.82 13.26
C GLU A 652 -12.35 10.40 14.41
N GLY A 653 -11.74 9.54 15.23
CA GLY A 653 -10.81 9.85 16.31
C GLY A 653 -11.39 10.61 17.50
N LEU A 654 -12.72 10.61 17.64
CA LEU A 654 -13.40 11.11 18.83
C LEU A 654 -13.12 10.23 20.05
N PHE A 655 -12.76 8.96 19.84
CA PHE A 655 -12.14 8.07 20.83
C PHE A 655 -10.74 7.64 20.41
N GLY A 656 -9.95 7.16 21.38
CA GLY A 656 -8.62 6.60 21.16
C GLY A 656 -8.58 5.50 20.10
N GLY A 657 -7.55 5.52 19.25
CA GLY A 657 -7.43 4.59 18.12
C GLY A 657 -7.30 3.11 18.51
N TYR A 658 -6.99 2.77 19.77
CA TYR A 658 -7.01 1.38 20.25
C TYR A 658 -8.42 0.77 20.31
N LYS A 659 -9.47 1.59 20.33
CA LYS A 659 -10.87 1.12 20.30
C LYS A 659 -11.28 0.55 18.94
N ASN A 660 -10.55 0.89 17.87
CA ASN A 660 -10.71 0.32 16.54
C ASN A 660 -9.39 0.40 15.77
N CYS A 661 -8.67 -0.71 15.74
CA CYS A 661 -7.35 -0.81 15.12
C CYS A 661 -7.24 -2.04 14.20
N VAL A 662 -6.52 -1.85 13.09
CA VAL A 662 -6.02 -2.95 12.27
C VAL A 662 -4.67 -3.39 12.82
N ASP A 663 -4.51 -4.70 13.03
CA ASP A 663 -3.26 -5.28 13.55
C ASP A 663 -2.74 -6.43 12.69
N PRO A 664 -2.31 -6.15 11.45
CA PRO A 664 -1.81 -7.18 10.56
C PRO A 664 -0.45 -7.69 11.04
N SER A 665 -0.32 -9.01 11.16
CA SER A 665 0.89 -9.67 11.66
C SER A 665 1.67 -10.40 10.58
N LYS A 666 1.07 -10.63 9.41
CA LYS A 666 1.61 -11.51 8.37
C LYS A 666 2.08 -10.71 7.15
N TYR A 667 3.38 -10.55 6.99
CA TYR A 667 3.94 -9.86 5.82
C TYR A 667 3.76 -10.67 4.53
N LYS A 668 3.47 -9.98 3.41
CA LYS A 668 3.43 -10.52 2.04
C LYS A 668 4.23 -9.64 1.10
N ALA A 669 4.62 -10.17 -0.05
CA ALA A 669 5.44 -9.45 -1.02
C ALA A 669 4.67 -8.33 -1.75
N HIS A 670 3.38 -8.52 -2.03
CA HIS A 670 2.52 -7.56 -2.72
C HIS A 670 1.03 -7.88 -2.47
N ARG A 671 0.13 -6.95 -2.81
CA ARG A 671 -1.31 -7.04 -2.55
C ARG A 671 -1.96 -8.27 -3.18
N GLU A 672 -1.65 -8.58 -4.43
CA GLU A 672 -2.19 -9.78 -5.11
C GLU A 672 -1.86 -11.07 -4.35
N LYS A 673 -0.64 -11.19 -3.79
CA LYS A 673 -0.29 -12.35 -2.96
C LYS A 673 -1.08 -12.41 -1.65
N MET A 674 -1.41 -11.25 -1.07
CA MET A 674 -2.31 -11.18 0.10
C MET A 674 -3.69 -11.73 -0.26
N MET A 675 -4.24 -11.32 -1.43
CA MET A 675 -5.54 -11.79 -1.92
C MET A 675 -5.54 -13.31 -2.17
N THR A 676 -4.57 -13.82 -2.94
CA THR A 676 -4.48 -15.26 -3.23
C THR A 676 -4.32 -16.09 -1.96
N ASP A 677 -3.49 -15.65 -1.01
CA ASP A 677 -3.28 -16.37 0.24
C ASP A 677 -4.49 -16.28 1.18
N ALA A 678 -5.23 -15.17 1.15
CA ALA A 678 -6.48 -15.02 1.90
C ALA A 678 -7.55 -15.97 1.35
N THR A 679 -7.76 -16.00 0.03
CA THR A 679 -8.72 -16.90 -0.63
C THR A 679 -8.39 -18.36 -0.37
N HIS A 680 -7.15 -18.77 -0.64
CA HIS A 680 -6.74 -20.15 -0.44
C HIS A 680 -6.81 -20.56 1.04
N GLY A 681 -6.31 -19.71 1.93
CA GLY A 681 -6.34 -20.00 3.37
C GLY A 681 -7.75 -20.04 3.94
N ALA A 682 -8.67 -19.21 3.42
CA ALA A 682 -10.06 -19.19 3.89
C ALA A 682 -10.79 -20.48 3.53
N MET A 683 -10.61 -20.95 2.30
CA MET A 683 -11.18 -22.23 1.86
C MET A 683 -10.64 -23.39 2.69
N LEU A 684 -9.32 -23.45 2.90
CA LEU A 684 -8.72 -24.49 3.74
C LEU A 684 -9.27 -24.47 5.17
N ALA A 685 -9.31 -23.29 5.80
CA ALA A 685 -9.78 -23.17 7.19
C ALA A 685 -11.25 -23.61 7.35
N LEU A 686 -12.11 -23.32 6.36
CA LEU A 686 -13.51 -23.74 6.40
C LEU A 686 -13.68 -25.23 6.12
N LEU A 687 -12.91 -25.79 5.17
CA LEU A 687 -12.90 -27.22 4.89
C LEU A 687 -12.41 -28.02 6.11
N ASP A 688 -11.29 -27.61 6.71
CA ASP A 688 -10.75 -28.22 7.93
C ASP A 688 -11.78 -28.18 9.07
N HIS A 689 -12.49 -27.05 9.25
CA HIS A 689 -13.54 -26.92 10.26
C HIS A 689 -14.72 -27.88 10.03
N VAL A 690 -15.15 -28.05 8.78
CA VAL A 690 -16.25 -28.95 8.43
C VAL A 690 -15.83 -30.41 8.61
N ASP A 691 -14.61 -30.78 8.22
CA ASP A 691 -14.06 -32.12 8.42
C ASP A 691 -13.88 -32.46 9.91
N ASP A 692 -13.40 -31.52 10.72
CA ASP A 692 -13.28 -31.67 12.17
C ASP A 692 -14.65 -31.90 12.83
N ARG A 693 -15.69 -31.17 12.39
CA ARG A 693 -17.07 -31.37 12.89
C ARG A 693 -17.64 -32.73 12.47
N ARG A 694 -17.36 -33.18 11.24
CA ARG A 694 -17.77 -34.51 10.77
C ARG A 694 -17.14 -35.61 11.62
N ALA A 695 -15.83 -35.51 11.89
CA ALA A 695 -15.12 -36.46 12.72
C ALA A 695 -15.63 -36.50 14.17
N GLN A 696 -16.09 -35.38 14.73
CA GLN A 696 -16.70 -35.34 16.07
C GLN A 696 -18.05 -36.08 16.10
N MET A 697 -18.88 -35.91 15.07
CA MET A 697 -20.17 -36.61 14.97
C MET A 697 -20.00 -38.14 14.84
N ASP A 698 -18.96 -38.60 14.14
CA ASP A 698 -18.64 -40.03 14.00
C ASP A 698 -18.10 -40.65 15.31
N VAL A 699 -17.58 -39.85 16.24
CA VAL A 699 -17.08 -40.32 17.55
C VAL A 699 -18.21 -40.37 18.59
N ASP A 700 -19.20 -39.49 18.46
CA ASP A 700 -20.36 -39.41 19.36
C ASP A 700 -21.53 -40.35 18.95
N SER A 701 -21.43 -40.99 17.77
CA SER A 701 -22.37 -42.00 17.23
C SER A 701 -21.90 -43.42 17.54
#